data_AF-A0AA37HVA8-F1
#
_entry.id   AF-A0AA37HVA8-F1
#
_cell.length_a   1.000
_cell.length_b   1.000
_cell.length_c   1.000
_cell.angle_alpha   90.00
_cell.angle_beta   90.00
_cell.angle_gamma   90.00
#
_symmetry.space_group_name_H-M   'P 1'
#
loop_
_entity.id
_entity.type
_entity.pdbx_description
1 polymer ?
#
loop_
_entity_poly.entity_id
_entity_poly.type
_entity_poly.pdbx_seq_one_letter_code
_entity_poly.pdbx_strand_id
1 'polypeptide(L)'
;MALIIPKCNAESETLDLTLKVYYDAQDWVTNAELIDRLSMSLINAGIETQKKEPQSYTKKTQVLSYYGFIEWEDPDNTQSRRRITATGRKFYELRKNNDIHAVQALLVDVLKNNTFGRNVLGCDSDSDLEAPNIFVKSTMILGHLTNKEFAYIVGNMELEHKEFADVLFEVLIKRKRDIQVVPSDAANKWADPKPILALADWGMFTIKKQGASKYYYLHRDVIETLGDELVLLRTMNTEPKRQSKKHIFSSSQKEASERISNFSNYITAIKSKPFLLLAGISGTGKSRIVREFAFKSCPKYLQDKDGTTPGNYCMIEVKPNWHDSTELLGYYSRLGKAAYQFTKFVKFLVKAKMFPTVPFFVCLDEMNLAPVEQYFAEILSILETRKHPKNDKTGEVDMTTVKTEPIIDAQYFRELSEMPHTKNAQTGEPFSSNLTDRDIYLKLFDIETESDIDEEVGKRTDLTTEGLTLPDNVVIIGTVNMDDTTHQFSRKVIDRAMTIEMNGGNLRNMFGGSKNLEYLSDEEQQKWQNAFTRRYVTADEVLDAHSDFAEELEEKLPAKLEEINKTLKGTPFEVSYRVLNELTIMVGVMLDEGMDLDDAIAQSVNNILLMKILPRIEGDAEMFALSREYKNKVGISYDNRLEWLKELAPDIKETAIDPTSDNGDVEETADKDKEHHQTAEEKIQEMIDRLNNQEFTRFWP
;
A
#
# COMPACT_ATOMS: atom_id res chain seq x y z
N MET A 1 31.56 -21.33 28.59
CA MET A 1 31.42 -22.42 27.59
C MET A 1 31.21 -21.78 26.23
N ALA A 2 31.39 -22.51 25.13
CA ALA A 2 31.53 -21.93 23.79
C ALA A 2 30.49 -22.45 22.81
N LEU A 3 30.21 -21.69 21.76
CA LEU A 3 29.35 -22.08 20.64
C LEU A 3 29.80 -23.41 20.02
N ILE A 4 28.86 -24.36 19.95
CA ILE A 4 29.06 -25.66 19.30
C ILE A 4 28.05 -25.81 18.15
N ILE A 5 28.56 -25.98 16.93
CA ILE A 5 27.78 -26.25 15.73
C ILE A 5 27.95 -27.74 15.38
N PRO A 6 26.89 -28.47 14.98
CA PRO A 6 26.99 -29.86 14.52
C PRO A 6 28.09 -30.04 13.46
N LYS A 7 28.90 -31.08 13.64
CA LYS A 7 30.02 -31.43 12.74
C LYS A 7 29.74 -32.66 11.89
N CYS A 8 28.65 -33.36 12.15
CA CYS A 8 28.31 -34.61 11.47
C CYS A 8 27.42 -34.37 10.25
N ASN A 9 27.63 -35.19 9.22
CA ASN A 9 26.99 -35.28 7.91
C ASN A 9 25.96 -34.20 7.48
N ALA A 10 26.21 -33.57 6.32
CA ALA A 10 25.31 -32.59 5.70
C ALA A 10 24.81 -33.01 4.31
N GLU A 11 25.11 -34.23 3.86
CA GLU A 11 24.72 -34.72 2.54
C GLU A 11 23.21 -34.99 2.50
N SER A 12 22.46 -34.28 1.65
CA SER A 12 21.00 -34.34 1.70
C SER A 12 20.43 -35.71 1.43
N GLU A 13 21.02 -36.51 0.54
CA GLU A 13 20.52 -37.86 0.30
C GLU A 13 20.57 -38.73 1.57
N THR A 14 21.62 -38.58 2.39
CA THR A 14 21.68 -39.25 3.69
C THR A 14 20.66 -38.69 4.67
N LEU A 15 20.44 -37.37 4.70
CA LEU A 15 19.47 -36.74 5.59
C LEU A 15 18.03 -37.12 5.23
N ASP A 16 17.71 -37.20 3.93
CA ASP A 16 16.42 -37.61 3.40
C ASP A 16 16.14 -39.09 3.74
N LEU A 17 17.12 -39.98 3.58
CA LEU A 17 17.01 -41.38 4.01
C LEU A 17 16.88 -41.52 5.53
N THR A 18 17.52 -40.63 6.29
CA THR A 18 17.39 -40.61 7.75
C THR A 18 15.98 -40.19 8.17
N LEU A 19 15.43 -39.12 7.57
CA LEU A 19 14.04 -38.69 7.81
C LEU A 19 13.04 -39.77 7.40
N LYS A 20 13.27 -40.45 6.27
CA LYS A 20 12.42 -41.54 5.78
C LYS A 20 12.23 -42.64 6.82
N VAL A 21 13.28 -43.04 7.53
CA VAL A 21 13.19 -44.08 8.58
C VAL A 21 12.15 -43.70 9.65
N TYR A 22 12.13 -42.43 10.06
CA TYR A 22 11.17 -41.93 11.03
C TYR A 22 9.78 -41.66 10.43
N TYR A 23 9.73 -41.21 9.16
CA TYR A 23 8.49 -41.00 8.42
C TYR A 23 7.70 -42.30 8.26
N ASP A 24 8.38 -43.38 7.87
CA ASP A 24 7.79 -44.70 7.63
C ASP A 24 7.35 -45.37 8.94
N ALA A 25 8.03 -45.09 10.06
CA ALA A 25 7.69 -45.68 11.36
C ALA A 25 6.41 -45.09 11.98
N GLN A 26 6.12 -43.81 11.72
CA GLN A 26 4.99 -43.05 12.30
C GLN A 26 4.90 -43.09 13.85
N ASP A 27 5.95 -43.53 14.54
CA ASP A 27 6.03 -43.67 16.00
C ASP A 27 7.49 -43.49 16.46
N TRP A 28 7.73 -43.63 17.76
CA TRP A 28 9.04 -43.59 18.41
C TRP A 28 9.96 -44.72 17.96
N VAL A 29 11.08 -44.36 17.33
CA VAL A 29 12.10 -45.29 16.82
C VAL A 29 13.26 -45.38 17.80
N THR A 30 13.66 -46.60 18.16
CA THR A 30 14.82 -46.86 19.01
C THR A 30 16.14 -46.67 18.24
N ASN A 31 17.25 -46.44 18.93
CA ASN A 31 18.58 -46.38 18.27
C ASN A 31 18.91 -47.67 17.50
N ALA A 32 18.56 -48.84 18.04
CA ALA A 32 18.81 -50.12 17.38
C ALA A 32 18.05 -50.24 16.05
N GLU A 33 16.78 -49.83 16.04
CA GLU A 33 15.92 -49.82 14.87
C GLU A 33 16.36 -48.79 13.82
N LEU A 34 16.76 -47.58 14.26
CA LEU A 34 17.36 -46.58 13.39
C LEU A 34 18.61 -47.14 12.70
N ILE A 35 19.54 -47.72 13.47
CA ILE A 35 20.79 -48.27 12.95
C ILE A 35 20.49 -49.33 11.90
N ASP A 36 19.54 -50.23 12.18
CA ASP A 36 19.22 -51.32 11.26
C ASP A 36 18.62 -50.80 9.95
N ARG A 37 17.52 -50.03 10.02
CA ARG A 37 16.80 -49.50 8.86
C ARG A 37 17.66 -48.52 8.04
N LEU A 38 18.39 -47.62 8.70
CA LEU A 38 19.23 -46.62 8.03
C LEU A 38 20.46 -47.25 7.37
N SER A 39 21.11 -48.22 8.04
CA SER A 39 22.28 -48.89 7.44
C SER A 39 21.91 -49.65 6.16
N MET A 40 20.78 -50.37 6.16
CA MET A 40 20.27 -51.02 4.96
C MET A 40 19.93 -50.01 3.85
N SER A 41 19.25 -48.91 4.21
CA SER A 41 18.86 -47.87 3.23
C SER A 41 20.07 -47.21 2.58
N LEU A 42 21.11 -46.90 3.34
CA LEU A 42 22.34 -46.27 2.84
C LEU A 42 23.17 -47.22 1.97
N ILE A 43 23.20 -48.52 2.29
CA ILE A 43 23.88 -49.53 1.46
C ILE A 43 23.12 -49.73 0.15
N ASN A 44 21.79 -49.82 0.20
CA ASN A 44 20.95 -49.98 -1.00
C ASN A 44 21.02 -48.76 -1.93
N ALA A 45 21.18 -47.55 -1.37
CA ALA A 45 21.40 -46.33 -2.14
C ALA A 45 22.83 -46.19 -2.68
N GLY A 46 23.75 -47.11 -2.33
CA GLY A 46 25.16 -47.06 -2.76
C GLY A 46 26.01 -46.00 -2.03
N ILE A 47 25.47 -45.37 -0.98
CA ILE A 47 26.14 -44.32 -0.19
C ILE A 47 27.16 -44.95 0.77
N GLU A 48 26.88 -46.14 1.32
CA GLU A 48 27.81 -46.88 2.16
C GLU A 48 28.07 -48.29 1.60
N THR A 49 29.32 -48.75 1.64
CA THR A 49 29.70 -50.08 1.14
C THR A 49 29.43 -51.20 2.14
N GLN A 50 29.36 -50.87 3.44
CA GLN A 50 29.12 -51.81 4.53
C GLN A 50 28.59 -51.08 5.78
N LYS A 51 27.97 -51.83 6.68
CA LYS A 51 27.46 -51.30 7.96
C LYS A 51 28.61 -50.80 8.83
N LYS A 52 28.53 -49.55 9.27
CA LYS A 52 29.52 -48.87 10.13
C LYS A 52 29.22 -49.06 11.61
N GLU A 53 30.06 -48.48 12.46
CA GLU A 53 29.85 -48.46 13.91
C GLU A 53 28.51 -47.79 14.29
N PRO A 54 27.78 -48.29 15.29
CA PRO A 54 26.48 -47.76 15.74
C PRO A 54 26.42 -46.23 15.91
N GLN A 55 27.48 -45.64 16.47
CA GLN A 55 27.57 -44.20 16.73
C GLN A 55 27.58 -43.35 15.45
N SER A 56 27.97 -43.92 14.30
CA SER A 56 27.96 -43.23 13.00
C SER A 56 26.53 -42.90 12.55
N TYR A 57 25.58 -43.79 12.84
CA TYR A 57 24.18 -43.62 12.43
C TYR A 57 23.43 -42.66 13.33
N THR A 58 23.64 -42.73 14.64
CA THR A 58 23.02 -41.77 15.57
C THR A 58 23.53 -40.34 15.31
N LYS A 59 24.81 -40.17 14.93
CA LYS A 59 25.37 -38.87 14.52
C LYS A 59 24.73 -38.27 13.26
N LYS A 60 24.17 -39.08 12.35
CA LYS A 60 23.48 -38.58 11.13
C LYS A 60 22.14 -37.90 11.45
N THR A 61 21.62 -38.07 12.67
CA THR A 61 20.39 -37.38 13.13
C THR A 61 20.66 -35.95 13.63
N GLN A 62 21.92 -35.58 13.88
CA GLN A 62 22.26 -34.32 14.55
C GLN A 62 21.75 -33.08 13.82
N VAL A 63 21.96 -32.96 12.50
CA VAL A 63 21.49 -31.81 11.72
C VAL A 63 19.96 -31.74 11.68
N LEU A 64 19.28 -32.89 11.58
CA LEU A 64 17.83 -32.96 11.56
C LEU A 64 17.21 -32.58 12.90
N SER A 65 17.82 -33.01 14.02
CA SER A 65 17.44 -32.57 15.35
C SER A 65 17.76 -31.09 15.59
N TYR A 66 18.88 -30.60 15.04
CA TYR A 66 19.28 -29.19 15.13
C TYR A 66 18.26 -28.24 14.48
N TYR A 67 17.65 -28.64 13.36
CA TYR A 67 16.55 -27.91 12.73
C TYR A 67 15.15 -28.28 13.25
N GLY A 68 15.04 -29.15 14.27
CA GLY A 68 13.75 -29.52 14.87
C GLY A 68 12.87 -30.44 14.00
N PHE A 69 13.45 -31.10 13.01
CA PHE A 69 12.72 -32.10 12.19
C PHE A 69 12.55 -33.44 12.90
N ILE A 70 13.38 -33.72 13.90
CA ILE A 70 13.32 -34.93 14.73
C ILE A 70 13.40 -34.50 16.20
N GLU A 71 12.48 -35.01 17.01
CA GLU A 71 12.47 -34.83 18.46
C GLU A 71 12.84 -36.12 19.21
N TRP A 72 13.25 -35.93 20.46
CA TRP A 72 13.77 -36.96 21.34
C TRP A 72 12.79 -37.15 22.48
N GLU A 73 12.54 -38.41 22.86
CA GLU A 73 11.61 -38.74 23.96
C GLU A 73 12.12 -38.18 25.28
N ASP A 74 13.44 -38.23 25.46
CA ASP A 74 14.17 -37.58 26.53
C ASP A 74 15.34 -36.80 25.90
N PRO A 75 15.26 -35.45 25.87
CA PRO A 75 16.29 -34.55 25.33
C PRO A 75 17.68 -34.73 25.94
N ASP A 76 17.75 -35.09 27.22
CA ASP A 76 19.00 -35.19 27.97
C ASP A 76 19.66 -36.58 27.83
N ASN A 77 18.94 -37.53 27.23
CA ASN A 77 19.38 -38.90 27.07
C ASN A 77 19.66 -39.25 25.60
N THR A 78 20.95 -39.39 25.25
CA THR A 78 21.41 -39.80 23.90
C THR A 78 20.95 -41.18 23.43
N GLN A 79 20.44 -41.99 24.34
CA GLN A 79 19.87 -43.30 24.05
C GLN A 79 18.34 -43.31 23.92
N SER A 80 17.68 -42.16 24.12
CA SER A 80 16.23 -42.05 24.03
C SER A 80 15.71 -42.35 22.64
N ARG A 81 14.43 -42.74 22.56
CA ARG A 81 13.75 -42.94 21.28
C ARG A 81 13.57 -41.59 20.59
N ARG A 82 13.52 -41.61 19.26
CA ARG A 82 13.33 -40.40 18.45
C ARG A 82 12.16 -40.59 17.50
N ARG A 83 11.48 -39.50 17.15
CA ARG A 83 10.43 -39.51 16.12
C ARG A 83 10.47 -38.26 15.27
N ILE A 84 9.87 -38.34 14.08
CA ILE A 84 9.71 -37.20 13.19
C ILE A 84 8.69 -36.22 13.76
N THR A 85 8.99 -34.92 13.70
CA THR A 85 8.05 -33.87 14.08
C THR A 85 7.06 -33.58 12.95
N ALA A 86 5.98 -32.84 13.22
CA ALA A 86 5.07 -32.39 12.17
C ALA A 86 5.81 -31.55 11.10
N THR A 87 6.71 -30.67 11.54
CA THR A 87 7.59 -29.88 10.67
C THR A 87 8.52 -30.76 9.85
N GLY A 88 9.14 -31.79 10.46
CA GLY A 88 9.99 -32.76 9.76
C GLY A 88 9.23 -33.58 8.73
N ARG A 89 7.98 -33.96 9.02
CA ARG A 89 7.09 -34.66 8.09
C ARG A 89 6.80 -33.80 6.87
N LYS A 90 6.37 -32.56 7.09
CA LYS A 90 6.10 -31.57 6.03
C LYS A 90 7.36 -31.32 5.18
N PHE A 91 8.52 -31.15 5.82
CA PHE A 91 9.79 -30.96 5.13
C PHE A 91 10.12 -32.14 4.20
N TYR A 92 10.01 -33.38 4.70
CA TYR A 92 10.27 -34.59 3.93
C TYR A 92 9.31 -34.74 2.73
N GLU A 93 8.02 -34.45 2.91
CA GLU A 93 7.02 -34.50 1.84
C GLU A 93 7.26 -33.46 0.75
N LEU A 94 7.55 -32.21 1.11
CA LEU A 94 7.86 -31.15 0.16
C LEU A 94 9.14 -31.46 -0.64
N ARG A 95 10.16 -31.97 0.04
CA ARG A 95 11.40 -32.46 -0.60
C ARG A 95 11.14 -33.59 -1.59
N LYS A 96 10.31 -34.56 -1.22
CA LYS A 96 9.92 -35.67 -2.11
C LYS A 96 9.15 -35.20 -3.34
N ASN A 97 8.36 -34.14 -3.20
CA ASN A 97 7.57 -33.53 -4.28
C ASN A 97 8.36 -32.52 -5.12
N ASN A 98 9.63 -32.24 -4.79
CA ASN A 98 10.47 -31.23 -5.43
C ASN A 98 9.89 -29.80 -5.39
N ASP A 99 9.09 -29.46 -4.38
CA ASP A 99 8.55 -28.11 -4.20
C ASP A 99 9.57 -27.22 -3.48
N ILE A 100 10.48 -26.64 -4.25
CA ILE A 100 11.60 -25.86 -3.71
C ILE A 100 11.15 -24.58 -2.99
N HIS A 101 10.10 -23.92 -3.47
CA HIS A 101 9.60 -22.68 -2.88
C HIS A 101 8.93 -22.95 -1.53
N ALA A 102 8.13 -24.01 -1.43
CA ALA A 102 7.54 -24.39 -0.15
C ALA A 102 8.59 -24.89 0.85
N VAL A 103 9.65 -25.57 0.39
CA VAL A 103 10.80 -25.93 1.22
C VAL A 103 11.49 -24.67 1.76
N GLN A 104 11.77 -23.68 0.92
CA GLN A 104 12.37 -22.41 1.32
C GLN A 104 11.53 -21.66 2.37
N ALA A 105 10.21 -21.57 2.15
CA ALA A 105 9.29 -20.95 3.10
C ALA A 105 9.29 -21.69 4.46
N LEU A 106 9.26 -23.02 4.45
CA LEU A 106 9.33 -23.83 5.66
C LEU A 106 10.66 -23.66 6.41
N LEU A 107 11.77 -23.57 5.67
CA LEU A 107 13.09 -23.35 6.27
C LEU A 107 13.20 -21.98 6.93
N VAL A 108 12.65 -20.92 6.32
CA VAL A 108 12.61 -19.59 6.96
C VAL A 108 11.76 -19.61 8.23
N ASP A 109 10.63 -20.30 8.23
CA ASP A 109 9.80 -20.46 9.44
C ASP A 109 10.55 -21.23 10.55
N VAL A 110 11.26 -22.30 10.20
CA VAL A 110 12.15 -23.04 11.12
C VAL A 110 13.23 -22.12 11.69
N LEU A 111 13.88 -21.31 10.86
CA LEU A 111 14.92 -20.38 11.27
C LEU A 111 14.40 -19.30 12.24
N LYS A 112 13.16 -18.86 12.06
CA LYS A 112 12.50 -17.86 12.91
C LYS A 112 12.05 -18.43 14.25
N ASN A 113 11.48 -19.63 14.24
CA ASN A 113 10.76 -20.17 15.39
C ASN A 113 11.62 -21.06 16.28
N ASN A 114 12.68 -21.68 15.74
CA ASN A 114 13.58 -22.51 16.52
C ASN A 114 14.72 -21.71 17.14
N THR A 115 15.42 -22.35 18.08
CA THR A 115 16.55 -21.77 18.80
C THR A 115 17.80 -22.59 18.47
N PHE A 116 18.91 -21.95 18.08
CA PHE A 116 20.08 -22.62 17.50
C PHE A 116 21.38 -22.52 18.32
N GLY A 117 21.41 -21.64 19.33
CA GLY A 117 22.49 -21.52 20.31
C GLY A 117 22.28 -22.45 21.51
N ARG A 118 22.12 -21.87 22.70
CA ARG A 118 21.82 -22.57 23.95
C ARG A 118 20.50 -23.35 23.86
N ASN A 119 20.46 -24.53 24.48
CA ASN A 119 19.28 -25.41 24.56
C ASN A 119 18.80 -25.95 23.20
N VAL A 120 19.67 -26.01 22.19
CA VAL A 120 19.36 -26.64 20.90
C VAL A 120 19.50 -28.17 20.99
N LEU A 121 18.63 -28.91 20.31
CA LEU A 121 18.78 -30.36 20.17
C LEU A 121 19.84 -30.71 19.11
N GLY A 122 20.52 -31.84 19.29
CA GLY A 122 21.51 -32.35 18.31
C GLY A 122 22.95 -31.85 18.50
N CYS A 123 23.18 -30.83 19.34
CA CYS A 123 24.50 -30.51 19.90
C CYS A 123 24.39 -29.83 21.27
N ASP A 124 25.41 -30.01 22.10
CA ASP A 124 25.48 -29.40 23.44
C ASP A 124 26.20 -28.04 23.33
N SER A 125 25.45 -26.98 23.05
CA SER A 125 25.97 -25.60 22.92
C SER A 125 25.47 -24.73 24.07
N ASP A 126 26.34 -23.89 24.63
CA ASP A 126 25.99 -22.93 25.69
C ASP A 126 26.13 -21.45 25.26
N SER A 127 26.36 -21.21 23.97
CA SER A 127 26.41 -19.87 23.40
C SER A 127 25.02 -19.36 23.04
N ASP A 128 24.79 -18.07 23.19
CA ASP A 128 23.57 -17.43 22.71
C ASP A 128 23.57 -17.20 21.19
N LEU A 129 24.66 -17.43 20.45
CA LEU A 129 24.70 -17.15 19.02
C LEU A 129 23.83 -18.11 18.19
N GLU A 130 22.93 -17.54 17.38
CA GLU A 130 22.10 -18.27 16.42
C GLU A 130 22.83 -18.41 15.08
N ALA A 131 23.79 -19.33 15.03
CA ALA A 131 24.70 -19.54 13.89
C ALA A 131 24.02 -19.59 12.49
N PRO A 132 22.91 -20.33 12.27
CA PRO A 132 22.19 -20.32 10.99
C PRO A 132 21.66 -18.94 10.59
N ASN A 133 21.05 -18.24 11.55
CA ASN A 133 20.45 -16.92 11.33
C ASN A 133 21.52 -15.86 11.07
N ILE A 134 22.64 -15.93 11.80
CA ILE A 134 23.83 -15.09 11.54
C ILE A 134 24.33 -15.30 10.11
N PHE A 135 24.41 -16.55 9.63
CA PHE A 135 24.87 -16.82 8.26
C PHE A 135 23.93 -16.23 7.20
N VAL A 136 22.62 -16.45 7.34
CA VAL A 136 21.59 -15.92 6.42
C VAL A 136 21.63 -14.39 6.38
N LYS A 137 21.59 -13.73 7.56
CA LYS A 137 21.63 -12.26 7.66
C LYS A 137 22.93 -11.68 7.12
N SER A 138 24.06 -12.29 7.45
CA SER A 138 25.37 -11.85 6.93
C SER A 138 25.44 -11.95 5.41
N THR A 139 24.89 -13.03 4.83
CA THR A 139 24.86 -13.23 3.38
C THR A 139 24.00 -12.17 2.69
N MET A 140 22.83 -11.84 3.26
CA MET A 140 21.94 -10.80 2.75
C MET A 140 22.60 -9.42 2.78
N ILE A 141 23.20 -9.04 3.92
CA ILE A 141 23.80 -7.71 4.10
C ILE A 141 25.10 -7.56 3.27
N LEU A 142 25.93 -8.59 3.22
CA LEU A 142 27.23 -8.54 2.53
C LEU A 142 27.12 -8.93 1.04
N GLY A 143 25.93 -9.26 0.54
CA GLY A 143 25.63 -9.76 -0.81
C GLY A 143 26.12 -11.19 -1.09
N HIS A 144 27.18 -11.63 -0.40
CA HIS A 144 27.64 -13.00 -0.37
C HIS A 144 28.49 -13.26 0.88
N LEU A 145 28.68 -14.53 1.23
CA LEU A 145 29.52 -14.93 2.34
C LEU A 145 30.35 -16.17 2.00
N THR A 146 31.54 -16.28 2.57
CA THR A 146 32.34 -17.51 2.56
C THR A 146 32.34 -18.17 3.94
N ASN A 147 32.62 -19.47 4.02
CA ASN A 147 32.71 -20.16 5.32
C ASN A 147 33.78 -19.56 6.25
N LYS A 148 34.88 -19.04 5.70
CA LYS A 148 35.95 -18.39 6.48
C LYS A 148 35.50 -17.05 7.05
N GLU A 149 34.76 -16.26 6.27
CA GLU A 149 34.15 -15.02 6.75
C GLU A 149 33.08 -15.29 7.81
N PHE A 150 32.27 -16.34 7.64
CA PHE A 150 31.33 -16.76 8.68
C PHE A 150 32.05 -17.12 9.99
N ALA A 151 33.11 -17.93 9.91
CA ALA A 151 33.92 -18.28 11.08
C ALA A 151 34.58 -17.04 11.72
N TYR A 152 34.99 -16.06 10.91
CA TYR A 152 35.48 -14.77 11.40
C TYR A 152 34.39 -14.00 12.15
N ILE A 153 33.18 -13.91 11.58
CA ILE A 153 32.05 -13.17 12.15
C ILE A 153 31.68 -13.75 13.52
N VAL A 154 31.34 -15.04 13.52
CA VAL A 154 30.96 -15.77 14.73
C VAL A 154 32.10 -15.79 15.75
N GLY A 155 33.35 -15.93 15.31
CA GLY A 155 34.51 -15.90 16.20
C GLY A 155 34.69 -14.57 16.92
N ASN A 156 34.50 -13.44 16.24
CA ASN A 156 34.58 -12.12 16.87
C ASN A 156 33.38 -11.86 17.80
N MET A 157 32.19 -12.36 17.47
CA MET A 157 31.04 -12.25 18.36
C MET A 157 31.18 -13.12 19.62
N GLU A 158 31.67 -14.35 19.46
CA GLU A 158 31.79 -15.32 20.55
C GLU A 158 32.98 -15.07 21.47
N LEU A 159 34.16 -14.80 20.89
CA LEU A 159 35.42 -14.74 21.64
C LEU A 159 35.78 -13.31 22.06
N GLU A 160 35.40 -12.32 21.24
CA GLU A 160 35.74 -10.91 21.46
C GLU A 160 34.52 -10.07 21.86
N HIS A 161 33.33 -10.69 21.96
CA HIS A 161 32.06 -10.04 22.34
C HIS A 161 31.72 -8.79 21.51
N LYS A 162 32.13 -8.77 20.24
CA LYS A 162 31.80 -7.67 19.33
C LYS A 162 30.34 -7.75 18.86
N GLU A 163 29.72 -6.59 18.67
CA GLU A 163 28.38 -6.48 18.12
C GLU A 163 28.31 -6.96 16.66
N PHE A 164 27.21 -7.61 16.29
CA PHE A 164 27.03 -8.18 14.95
C PHE A 164 27.29 -7.16 13.82
N ALA A 165 26.72 -5.96 13.96
CA ALA A 165 26.83 -4.90 12.96
C ALA A 165 28.28 -4.42 12.78
N ASP A 166 29.04 -4.28 13.88
CA ASP A 166 30.42 -3.84 13.84
C ASP A 166 31.31 -4.85 13.10
N VAL A 167 31.09 -6.14 13.35
CA VAL A 167 31.87 -7.20 12.68
C VAL A 167 31.54 -7.28 11.19
N LEU A 168 30.28 -7.07 10.79
CA LEU A 168 29.93 -6.96 9.36
C LEU A 168 30.59 -5.75 8.70
N PHE A 169 30.64 -4.61 9.40
CA PHE A 169 31.30 -3.41 8.90
C PHE A 169 32.81 -3.61 8.75
N GLU A 170 33.46 -4.33 9.67
CA GLU A 170 34.86 -4.74 9.53
C GLU A 170 35.09 -5.60 8.30
N VAL A 171 34.20 -6.57 8.01
CA VAL A 171 34.28 -7.41 6.81
C VAL A 171 34.17 -6.54 5.55
N LEU A 172 33.24 -5.59 5.49
CA LEU A 172 33.10 -4.66 4.37
C LEU A 172 34.34 -3.78 4.18
N ILE A 173 34.90 -3.24 5.26
CA ILE A 173 36.15 -2.45 5.21
C ILE A 173 37.29 -3.31 4.67
N LYS A 174 37.45 -4.54 5.15
CA LYS A 174 38.50 -5.46 4.70
C LYS A 174 38.34 -5.79 3.22
N ARG A 175 37.12 -6.09 2.75
CA ARG A 175 36.82 -6.31 1.33
C ARG A 175 37.17 -5.09 0.48
N LYS A 176 36.78 -3.88 0.89
CA LYS A 176 37.09 -2.63 0.16
C LYS A 176 38.57 -2.28 0.12
N ARG A 177 39.37 -2.86 1.02
CA ARG A 177 40.84 -2.69 1.07
C ARG A 177 41.60 -3.87 0.44
N ASP A 178 40.89 -4.81 -0.20
CA ASP A 178 41.45 -6.06 -0.73
C ASP A 178 42.22 -6.89 0.33
N ILE A 179 41.82 -6.77 1.60
CA ILE A 179 42.39 -7.54 2.70
C ILE A 179 41.57 -8.81 2.88
N GLN A 180 42.23 -9.96 2.82
CA GLN A 180 41.58 -11.25 3.05
C GLN A 180 41.04 -11.35 4.49
N VAL A 181 39.77 -11.72 4.62
CA VAL A 181 39.15 -11.99 5.91
C VAL A 181 39.48 -13.42 6.33
N VAL A 182 40.26 -13.56 7.41
CA VAL A 182 40.72 -14.85 7.93
C VAL A 182 40.33 -14.95 9.40
N PRO A 183 39.65 -16.04 9.83
CA PRO A 183 39.33 -16.27 11.24
C PRO A 183 40.59 -16.49 12.07
N SER A 184 40.53 -16.20 13.37
CA SER A 184 41.60 -16.61 14.30
C SER A 184 41.71 -18.13 14.39
N ASP A 185 42.83 -18.65 14.89
CA ASP A 185 43.03 -20.10 15.07
C ASP A 185 41.93 -20.72 15.94
N ALA A 186 41.50 -20.01 16.98
CA ALA A 186 40.40 -20.42 17.85
C ALA A 186 39.04 -20.43 17.13
N ALA A 187 38.84 -19.53 16.18
CA ALA A 187 37.60 -19.40 15.41
C ALA A 187 37.51 -20.32 14.19
N ASN A 188 38.63 -20.81 13.69
CA ASN A 188 38.68 -21.66 12.49
C ASN A 188 37.87 -22.97 12.63
N LYS A 189 37.58 -23.40 13.86
CA LYS A 189 36.70 -24.56 14.14
C LYS A 189 35.26 -24.40 13.61
N TRP A 190 34.81 -23.18 13.31
CA TRP A 190 33.48 -22.89 12.74
C TRP A 190 33.48 -22.73 11.21
N ALA A 191 34.61 -22.93 10.54
CA ALA A 191 34.74 -22.80 9.08
C ALA A 191 34.18 -24.00 8.27
N ASP A 192 33.71 -25.05 8.95
CA ASP A 192 32.99 -26.18 8.34
C ASP A 192 31.61 -26.40 9.00
N PRO A 193 30.66 -25.46 8.86
CA PRO A 193 29.38 -25.53 9.54
C PRO A 193 28.40 -26.44 8.78
N LYS A 194 28.26 -27.71 9.21
CA LYS A 194 27.38 -28.70 8.56
C LYS A 194 25.92 -28.26 8.42
N PRO A 195 25.29 -27.59 9.40
CA PRO A 195 23.93 -27.08 9.23
C PRO A 195 23.77 -26.10 8.06
N ILE A 196 24.75 -25.21 7.85
CA ILE A 196 24.73 -24.26 6.73
C ILE A 196 24.87 -24.98 5.39
N LEU A 197 25.74 -26.00 5.34
CA LEU A 197 25.88 -26.82 4.13
C LEU A 197 24.57 -27.52 3.79
N ALA A 198 23.82 -28.00 4.80
CA ALA A 198 22.50 -28.58 4.59
C ALA A 198 21.49 -27.55 4.08
N LEU A 199 21.43 -26.33 4.65
CA LEU A 199 20.57 -25.25 4.13
C LEU A 199 20.87 -24.92 2.67
N ALA A 200 22.14 -24.91 2.29
CA ALA A 200 22.54 -24.65 0.91
C ALA A 200 22.08 -25.76 -0.04
N ASP A 201 22.18 -27.02 0.38
CA ASP A 201 21.70 -28.16 -0.41
C ASP A 201 20.17 -28.21 -0.50
N TRP A 202 19.47 -27.73 0.55
CA TRP A 202 18.02 -27.59 0.57
C TRP A 202 17.50 -26.36 -0.19
N GLY A 203 18.38 -25.61 -0.85
CA GLY A 203 17.99 -24.54 -1.77
C GLY A 203 17.90 -23.14 -1.18
N MET A 204 18.38 -22.91 0.04
CA MET A 204 18.43 -21.55 0.61
C MET A 204 19.47 -20.65 -0.07
N PHE A 205 20.52 -21.24 -0.67
CA PHE A 205 21.64 -20.50 -1.23
C PHE A 205 22.03 -20.97 -2.62
N THR A 206 22.42 -20.03 -3.48
CA THR A 206 23.18 -20.30 -4.71
C THR A 206 24.67 -20.29 -4.39
N ILE A 207 25.41 -21.32 -4.80
CA ILE A 207 26.85 -21.45 -4.52
C ILE A 207 27.66 -21.18 -5.78
N LYS A 208 28.60 -20.23 -5.72
CA LYS A 208 29.65 -20.03 -6.75
C LYS A 208 31.00 -20.50 -6.22
N LYS A 209 31.76 -21.22 -7.04
CA LYS A 209 33.13 -21.68 -6.70
C LYS A 209 34.15 -20.78 -7.39
N GLN A 210 35.14 -20.30 -6.63
CA GLN A 210 36.29 -19.59 -7.18
C GLN A 210 37.56 -20.15 -6.51
N GLY A 211 38.33 -20.94 -7.27
CA GLY A 211 39.42 -21.73 -6.72
C GLY A 211 38.94 -22.71 -5.65
N ALA A 212 39.59 -22.72 -4.48
CA ALA A 212 39.22 -23.56 -3.34
C ALA A 212 38.09 -22.97 -2.47
N SER A 213 37.64 -21.73 -2.75
CA SER A 213 36.65 -21.03 -1.94
C SER A 213 35.24 -21.17 -2.51
N LYS A 214 34.26 -21.35 -1.61
CA LYS A 214 32.82 -21.33 -1.92
C LYS A 214 32.22 -20.01 -1.46
N TYR A 215 31.47 -19.38 -2.35
CA TYR A 215 30.75 -18.13 -2.13
C TYR A 215 29.26 -18.43 -2.15
N TYR A 216 28.59 -18.16 -1.03
CA TYR A 216 27.16 -18.38 -0.86
C TYR A 216 26.43 -17.07 -1.10
N TYR A 217 25.41 -17.12 -1.93
CA TYR A 217 24.47 -16.04 -2.20
C TYR A 217 23.11 -16.53 -1.76
N LEU A 218 22.34 -15.72 -1.05
CA LEU A 218 20.97 -16.11 -0.69
C LEU A 218 20.16 -16.27 -1.99
N HIS A 219 19.34 -17.32 -2.10
CA HIS A 219 18.58 -17.58 -3.31
C HIS A 219 17.64 -16.39 -3.61
N ARG A 220 17.52 -15.99 -4.87
CA ARG A 220 16.76 -14.81 -5.29
C ARG A 220 15.32 -14.85 -4.80
N ASP A 221 14.64 -15.98 -5.04
CA ASP A 221 13.24 -16.17 -4.64
C ASP A 221 13.04 -16.05 -3.12
N VAL A 222 14.03 -16.45 -2.31
CA VAL A 222 13.98 -16.31 -0.85
C VAL A 222 14.01 -14.82 -0.45
N ILE A 223 14.75 -13.99 -1.19
CA ILE A 223 14.77 -12.54 -0.94
C ILE A 223 13.44 -11.91 -1.36
N GLU A 224 12.97 -12.21 -2.58
CA GLU A 224 11.78 -11.60 -3.16
C GLU A 224 10.49 -11.98 -2.42
N THR A 225 10.38 -13.23 -1.98
CA THR A 225 9.13 -13.73 -1.36
C THR A 225 9.14 -13.74 0.16
N LEU A 226 10.33 -13.83 0.80
CA LEU A 226 10.46 -14.01 2.25
C LEU A 226 11.32 -12.92 2.92
N GLY A 227 11.69 -11.86 2.20
CA GLY A 227 12.56 -10.78 2.68
C GLY A 227 12.14 -10.20 4.04
N ASP A 228 10.85 -9.94 4.22
CA ASP A 228 10.30 -9.42 5.49
C ASP A 228 10.53 -10.38 6.66
N GLU A 229 10.41 -11.68 6.44
CA GLU A 229 10.61 -12.71 7.47
C GLU A 229 12.09 -12.86 7.83
N LEU A 230 13.00 -12.66 6.86
CA LEU A 230 14.45 -12.71 7.10
C LEU A 230 14.93 -11.60 8.05
N VAL A 231 14.29 -10.42 8.04
CA VAL A 231 14.61 -9.31 8.95
C VAL A 231 14.39 -9.70 10.42
N LEU A 232 13.44 -10.61 10.67
CA LEU A 232 13.02 -11.04 12.00
C LEU A 232 13.94 -12.07 12.65
N LEU A 233 14.78 -12.74 11.86
CA LEU A 233 15.68 -13.77 12.36
C LEU A 233 16.58 -13.20 13.46
N ARG A 234 16.70 -13.89 14.59
CA ARG A 234 17.53 -13.40 15.70
C ARG A 234 18.98 -13.76 15.46
N THR A 235 19.91 -12.89 15.87
CA THR A 235 21.33 -13.26 15.85
C THR A 235 21.78 -13.87 17.17
N MET A 236 21.05 -13.60 18.26
CA MET A 236 21.25 -14.17 19.59
C MET A 236 19.96 -14.77 20.16
N ASN A 237 20.03 -15.88 20.88
CA ASN A 237 18.94 -16.53 21.61
C ASN A 237 18.30 -15.58 22.64
N THR A 238 19.09 -14.67 23.22
CA THR A 238 18.68 -13.65 24.19
C THR A 238 17.88 -12.52 23.56
N GLU A 239 17.93 -12.35 22.23
CA GLU A 239 17.04 -11.42 21.56
C GLU A 239 15.59 -11.91 21.69
N PRO A 240 14.62 -11.00 21.91
CA PRO A 240 13.22 -11.38 21.88
C PRO A 240 12.89 -11.94 20.50
N LYS A 241 12.10 -13.03 20.45
CA LYS A 241 11.57 -13.53 19.18
C LYS A 241 10.80 -12.39 18.52
N ARG A 242 11.32 -11.93 17.38
CA ARG A 242 10.71 -10.87 16.59
C ARG A 242 9.60 -11.54 15.80
N GLN A 243 8.36 -11.18 16.09
CA GLN A 243 7.28 -11.62 15.24
C GLN A 243 7.22 -10.69 14.05
N SER A 244 6.82 -11.27 12.92
CA SER A 244 6.46 -10.48 11.75
C SER A 244 5.46 -9.45 12.22
N LYS A 245 5.68 -8.21 11.80
CA LYS A 245 4.63 -7.21 11.74
C LYS A 245 3.58 -7.64 10.69
N LYS A 246 3.15 -8.90 10.69
CA LYS A 246 1.86 -9.39 10.19
C LYS A 246 1.06 -10.02 11.33
N HIS A 247 1.68 -10.31 12.49
CA HIS A 247 1.01 -10.90 13.66
C HIS A 247 1.31 -10.28 15.06
N ILE A 248 2.22 -9.30 15.17
CA ILE A 248 2.16 -8.28 16.24
C ILE A 248 2.04 -6.91 15.58
N PHE A 249 0.99 -6.73 14.80
CA PHE A 249 0.39 -5.41 14.69
C PHE A 249 -0.77 -5.42 15.66
N SER A 250 -0.74 -4.45 16.57
CA SER A 250 -1.85 -4.17 17.48
C SER A 250 -3.18 -4.28 16.72
N SER A 251 -4.19 -4.85 17.37
CA SER A 251 -5.57 -4.83 16.90
C SER A 251 -5.98 -3.46 16.34
N SER A 252 -5.42 -2.36 16.89
CA SER A 252 -5.61 -1.00 16.38
C SER A 252 -5.01 -0.68 15.00
N GLN A 253 -3.83 -1.20 14.61
CA GLN A 253 -3.23 -0.88 13.31
C GLN A 253 -3.66 -1.83 12.18
N LYS A 254 -4.01 -3.08 12.50
CA LYS A 254 -4.66 -3.98 11.54
C LYS A 254 -6.04 -3.43 11.19
N GLU A 255 -6.79 -2.99 12.22
CA GLU A 255 -8.00 -2.20 12.00
C GLU A 255 -7.70 -0.91 11.23
N ALA A 256 -6.66 -0.13 11.51
CA ALA A 256 -6.40 1.11 10.77
C ALA A 256 -6.04 0.89 9.28
N SER A 257 -5.24 -0.13 8.95
CA SER A 257 -4.90 -0.47 7.56
C SER A 257 -6.07 -1.09 6.81
N GLU A 258 -6.85 -1.94 7.47
CA GLU A 258 -8.08 -2.54 6.95
C GLU A 258 -9.20 -1.47 6.81
N ARG A 259 -9.24 -0.50 7.72
CA ARG A 259 -10.13 0.67 7.66
C ARG A 259 -9.77 1.57 6.49
N ILE A 260 -8.48 1.80 6.18
CA ILE A 260 -8.09 2.59 5.00
C ILE A 260 -8.37 1.83 3.70
N SER A 261 -8.14 0.51 3.65
CA SER A 261 -8.43 -0.29 2.45
C SER A 261 -9.91 -0.29 2.07
N ASN A 262 -10.82 -0.18 3.05
CA ASN A 262 -12.25 -0.01 2.79
C ASN A 262 -12.60 1.30 2.04
N PHE A 263 -11.70 2.29 2.06
CA PHE A 263 -11.85 3.54 1.31
C PHE A 263 -10.88 3.66 0.14
N SER A 264 -10.25 2.55 -0.29
CA SER A 264 -9.27 2.52 -1.39
C SER A 264 -9.81 3.24 -2.64
N ASN A 265 -11.01 2.90 -3.09
CA ASN A 265 -11.64 3.54 -4.26
C ASN A 265 -11.77 5.07 -4.12
N TYR A 266 -12.13 5.57 -2.93
CA TYR A 266 -12.21 7.02 -2.67
C TYR A 266 -10.82 7.65 -2.65
N ILE A 267 -9.86 7.01 -2.00
CA ILE A 267 -8.49 7.51 -1.85
C ILE A 267 -7.80 7.56 -3.23
N THR A 268 -7.88 6.50 -4.02
CA THR A 268 -7.31 6.46 -5.38
C THR A 268 -7.98 7.50 -6.29
N ALA A 269 -9.31 7.69 -6.18
CA ALA A 269 -10.00 8.75 -6.91
C ALA A 269 -9.52 10.16 -6.50
N ILE A 270 -9.34 10.41 -5.21
CA ILE A 270 -8.85 11.69 -4.68
C ILE A 270 -7.38 11.94 -5.08
N LYS A 271 -6.54 10.90 -5.02
CA LYS A 271 -5.13 10.96 -5.42
C LYS A 271 -4.96 11.25 -6.91
N SER A 272 -5.88 10.75 -7.74
CA SER A 272 -5.86 11.03 -9.18
C SER A 272 -6.47 12.39 -9.52
N LYS A 273 -7.53 12.82 -8.81
CA LYS A 273 -8.19 14.11 -9.06
C LYS A 273 -8.81 14.74 -7.81
N PRO A 274 -8.56 16.02 -7.51
CA PRO A 274 -9.07 16.70 -6.31
C PRO A 274 -10.54 17.16 -6.44
N PHE A 275 -11.30 16.59 -7.38
CA PHE A 275 -12.73 16.86 -7.54
C PHE A 275 -13.49 15.54 -7.70
N LEU A 276 -14.33 15.23 -6.73
CA LEU A 276 -15.08 13.98 -6.62
C LEU A 276 -16.59 14.28 -6.58
N LEU A 277 -17.39 13.45 -7.24
CA LEU A 277 -18.85 13.43 -7.15
C LEU A 277 -19.28 12.15 -6.44
N LEU A 278 -20.04 12.30 -5.36
CA LEU A 278 -20.70 11.21 -4.66
C LEU A 278 -22.17 11.21 -5.05
N ALA A 279 -22.61 10.20 -5.77
CA ALA A 279 -23.94 10.15 -6.37
C ALA A 279 -24.74 8.98 -5.84
N GLY A 280 -25.99 9.21 -5.47
CA GLY A 280 -26.86 8.15 -4.96
C GLY A 280 -28.14 8.71 -4.38
N ILE A 281 -29.02 7.81 -3.92
CA ILE A 281 -30.31 8.18 -3.33
C ILE A 281 -30.09 9.01 -2.06
N SER A 282 -31.08 9.82 -1.67
CA SER A 282 -31.03 10.51 -0.38
C SER A 282 -30.92 9.51 0.79
N GLY A 283 -30.17 9.87 1.82
CA GLY A 283 -29.98 9.02 3.01
C GLY A 283 -28.87 7.96 2.92
N THR A 284 -28.14 7.87 1.81
CA THR A 284 -27.02 6.90 1.64
C THR A 284 -25.70 7.32 2.32
N GLY A 285 -25.68 8.45 3.03
CA GLY A 285 -24.50 8.89 3.79
C GLY A 285 -23.45 9.69 3.01
N LYS A 286 -23.77 10.21 1.81
CA LYS A 286 -22.87 11.00 0.95
C LYS A 286 -22.14 12.13 1.68
N SER A 287 -22.86 12.97 2.41
CA SER A 287 -22.23 14.09 3.14
C SER A 287 -21.56 13.63 4.45
N ARG A 288 -21.94 12.45 4.97
CA ARG A 288 -21.35 11.83 6.17
C ARG A 288 -19.96 11.28 5.89
N ILE A 289 -19.74 10.61 4.74
CA ILE A 289 -18.42 10.06 4.39
C ILE A 289 -17.36 11.17 4.19
N VAL A 290 -17.75 12.31 3.60
CA VAL A 290 -16.85 13.48 3.50
C VAL A 290 -16.46 14.00 4.88
N ARG A 291 -17.44 14.07 5.80
CA ARG A 291 -17.20 14.47 7.18
C ARG A 291 -16.30 13.45 7.89
N GLU A 292 -16.50 12.16 7.65
CA GLU A 292 -15.67 11.09 8.18
C GLU A 292 -14.20 11.23 7.76
N PHE A 293 -13.92 11.52 6.48
CA PHE A 293 -12.55 11.80 6.03
C PHE A 293 -11.91 12.98 6.78
N ALA A 294 -12.67 14.03 7.03
CA ALA A 294 -12.18 15.17 7.81
C ALA A 294 -11.89 14.78 9.26
N PHE A 295 -12.81 14.10 9.95
CA PHE A 295 -12.59 13.62 11.34
C PHE A 295 -11.36 12.72 11.46
N LYS A 296 -11.18 11.82 10.49
CA LYS A 296 -10.05 10.87 10.49
C LYS A 296 -8.70 11.53 10.24
N SER A 297 -8.65 12.71 9.64
CA SER A 297 -7.41 13.41 9.26
C SER A 297 -7.17 14.73 9.99
N CYS A 298 -8.11 15.20 10.80
CA CYS A 298 -8.05 16.51 11.46
C CYS A 298 -7.08 16.51 12.66
N PRO A 299 -5.95 17.24 12.58
CA PRO A 299 -5.01 17.33 13.69
C PRO A 299 -5.61 18.09 14.86
N LYS A 300 -5.11 17.80 16.07
CA LYS A 300 -5.61 18.37 17.34
C LYS A 300 -5.77 19.90 17.34
N TYR A 301 -4.83 20.63 16.74
CA TYR A 301 -4.86 22.10 16.69
C TYR A 301 -5.95 22.66 15.74
N LEU A 302 -6.56 21.83 14.88
CA LEU A 302 -7.70 22.20 14.03
C LEU A 302 -9.03 21.63 14.52
N GLN A 303 -9.06 20.91 15.64
CA GLN A 303 -10.30 20.33 16.17
C GLN A 303 -11.17 21.40 16.83
N ASP A 304 -12.47 21.34 16.59
CA ASP A 304 -13.42 22.17 17.33
C ASP A 304 -13.60 21.66 18.76
N LYS A 305 -13.91 22.56 19.69
CA LYS A 305 -14.07 22.24 21.12
C LYS A 305 -15.22 21.25 21.38
N ASP A 306 -16.25 21.32 20.55
CA ASP A 306 -17.48 20.55 20.73
C ASP A 306 -17.44 19.19 20.01
N GLY A 307 -16.38 18.91 19.22
CA GLY A 307 -16.23 17.66 18.48
C GLY A 307 -17.28 17.45 17.38
N THR A 308 -17.84 18.52 16.85
CA THR A 308 -18.95 18.50 15.89
C THR A 308 -18.50 18.73 14.46
N THR A 309 -17.52 19.62 14.26
CA THR A 309 -17.14 20.13 12.94
C THR A 309 -15.62 20.30 12.87
N PRO A 310 -14.90 19.33 12.27
CA PRO A 310 -13.46 19.40 12.08
C PRO A 310 -13.05 20.70 11.37
N GLY A 311 -11.97 21.33 11.81
CA GLY A 311 -11.50 22.58 11.22
C GLY A 311 -11.00 22.47 9.78
N ASN A 312 -10.76 21.24 9.30
CA ASN A 312 -10.43 20.90 7.92
C ASN A 312 -11.65 20.43 7.09
N TYR A 313 -12.88 20.73 7.54
CA TYR A 313 -14.13 20.45 6.82
C TYR A 313 -14.94 21.72 6.56
N CYS A 314 -15.45 21.87 5.33
CA CYS A 314 -16.34 22.96 4.96
C CYS A 314 -17.57 22.46 4.20
N MET A 315 -18.72 22.47 4.87
CA MET A 315 -20.02 22.27 4.23
C MET A 315 -20.50 23.54 3.51
N ILE A 316 -20.93 23.41 2.26
CA ILE A 316 -21.55 24.46 1.44
C ILE A 316 -22.86 23.89 0.89
N GLU A 317 -23.97 24.48 1.30
CA GLU A 317 -25.29 24.10 0.80
C GLU A 317 -25.59 24.87 -0.49
N VAL A 318 -25.65 24.16 -1.61
CA VAL A 318 -26.00 24.77 -2.90
C VAL A 318 -27.47 25.18 -2.89
N LYS A 319 -27.79 26.34 -3.47
CA LYS A 319 -29.16 26.85 -3.57
C LYS A 319 -29.60 26.91 -5.03
N PRO A 320 -30.89 26.67 -5.34
CA PRO A 320 -31.37 26.63 -6.73
C PRO A 320 -31.19 27.92 -7.53
N ASN A 321 -31.05 29.06 -6.84
CA ASN A 321 -30.87 30.37 -7.46
C ASN A 321 -29.40 30.71 -7.80
N TRP A 322 -28.48 29.75 -7.69
CA TRP A 322 -27.08 29.94 -8.05
C TRP A 322 -26.92 29.86 -9.58
N HIS A 323 -26.56 30.98 -10.20
CA HIS A 323 -26.45 31.10 -11.67
C HIS A 323 -25.09 31.64 -12.13
N ASP A 324 -24.21 31.97 -11.18
CA ASP A 324 -22.83 32.40 -11.41
C ASP A 324 -21.99 32.10 -10.16
N SER A 325 -20.70 32.40 -10.22
CA SER A 325 -19.74 32.06 -9.17
C SER A 325 -19.78 32.97 -7.94
N THR A 326 -20.66 33.98 -7.92
CA THR A 326 -20.71 35.00 -6.86
C THR A 326 -20.91 34.41 -5.48
N GLU A 327 -21.84 33.47 -5.32
CA GLU A 327 -22.17 32.87 -4.03
C GLU A 327 -21.05 31.94 -3.52
N LEU A 328 -20.23 31.41 -4.43
CA LEU A 328 -19.12 30.53 -4.11
C LEU A 328 -17.80 31.29 -3.92
N LEU A 329 -17.46 32.23 -4.80
CA LEU A 329 -16.18 32.92 -4.83
C LEU A 329 -16.23 34.33 -4.22
N GLY A 330 -17.41 34.94 -4.15
CA GLY A 330 -17.61 36.29 -3.64
C GLY A 330 -17.78 37.32 -4.73
N TYR A 331 -17.92 38.57 -4.31
CA TYR A 331 -18.12 39.71 -5.21
C TYR A 331 -17.55 40.99 -4.63
N TYR A 332 -17.32 41.95 -5.50
CA TYR A 332 -16.96 43.30 -5.09
C TYR A 332 -18.20 44.10 -4.70
N SER A 333 -18.35 44.43 -3.42
CA SER A 333 -19.43 45.30 -2.96
C SER A 333 -19.01 46.76 -3.06
N ARG A 334 -19.87 47.60 -3.66
CA ARG A 334 -19.76 49.07 -3.60
C ARG A 334 -20.67 49.69 -2.54
N LEU A 335 -21.45 48.88 -1.83
CA LEU A 335 -22.36 49.34 -0.78
C LEU A 335 -21.62 49.44 0.55
N GLY A 336 -21.61 50.64 1.15
CA GLY A 336 -20.87 50.90 2.39
C GLY A 336 -19.38 51.14 2.12
N LYS A 337 -18.50 50.33 2.72
CA LYS A 337 -17.07 50.37 2.44
C LYS A 337 -16.80 49.47 1.23
N ALA A 338 -16.31 50.08 0.14
CA ALA A 338 -15.93 49.35 -1.07
C ALA A 338 -14.88 48.29 -0.74
N ALA A 339 -15.26 47.02 -0.88
CA ALA A 339 -14.42 45.89 -0.53
C ALA A 339 -14.96 44.60 -1.15
N TYR A 340 -14.03 43.70 -1.47
CA TYR A 340 -14.36 42.33 -1.85
C TYR A 340 -14.98 41.56 -0.68
N GLN A 341 -16.08 40.87 -0.94
CA GLN A 341 -16.79 40.04 0.04
C GLN A 341 -16.33 38.59 -0.10
N PHE A 342 -15.43 38.17 0.80
CA PHE A 342 -14.91 36.80 0.83
C PHE A 342 -15.96 35.84 1.40
N THR A 343 -16.34 34.84 0.60
CA THR A 343 -17.28 33.78 0.99
C THR A 343 -16.63 32.78 1.95
N LYS A 344 -17.46 31.92 2.55
CA LYS A 344 -17.01 30.80 3.39
C LYS A 344 -16.00 29.91 2.66
N PHE A 345 -16.26 29.60 1.39
CA PHE A 345 -15.38 28.78 0.55
C PHE A 345 -13.99 29.42 0.40
N VAL A 346 -13.92 30.70 0.01
CA VAL A 346 -12.64 31.39 -0.20
C VAL A 346 -11.85 31.52 1.11
N LYS A 347 -12.51 31.88 2.22
CA LYS A 347 -11.87 31.89 3.54
C LYS A 347 -11.29 30.52 3.91
N PHE A 348 -12.02 29.45 3.60
CA PHE A 348 -11.58 28.08 3.88
C PHE A 348 -10.36 27.67 3.03
N LEU A 349 -10.27 28.11 1.77
CA LEU A 349 -9.06 27.92 0.95
C LEU A 349 -7.85 28.68 1.52
N VAL A 350 -8.05 29.92 2.01
CA VAL A 350 -6.99 30.67 2.69
C VAL A 350 -6.52 29.92 3.94
N LYS A 351 -7.45 29.36 4.73
CA LYS A 351 -7.11 28.50 5.87
C LYS A 351 -6.30 27.28 5.44
N ALA A 352 -6.69 26.58 4.37
CA ALA A 352 -5.96 25.42 3.88
C ALA A 352 -4.50 25.73 3.48
N LYS A 353 -4.22 26.92 2.92
CA LYS A 353 -2.84 27.37 2.64
C LYS A 353 -1.96 27.45 3.89
N MET A 354 -2.54 27.71 5.07
CA MET A 354 -1.79 27.82 6.33
C MET A 354 -1.37 26.45 6.88
N PHE A 355 -2.01 25.37 6.43
CA PHE A 355 -1.79 24.01 6.93
C PHE A 355 -1.58 23.02 5.77
N PRO A 356 -0.51 23.19 4.97
CA PRO A 356 -0.34 22.49 3.69
C PRO A 356 -0.21 20.96 3.80
N THR A 357 0.12 20.43 4.97
CA THR A 357 0.26 18.98 5.23
C THR A 357 -1.03 18.30 5.65
N VAL A 358 -2.10 19.07 5.90
CA VAL A 358 -3.40 18.56 6.34
C VAL A 358 -4.36 18.60 5.16
N PRO A 359 -5.10 17.52 4.85
CA PRO A 359 -6.10 17.54 3.79
C PRO A 359 -7.35 18.33 4.25
N PHE A 360 -7.86 19.19 3.38
CA PHE A 360 -9.06 20.02 3.60
C PHE A 360 -10.18 19.57 2.66
N PHE A 361 -11.36 19.33 3.22
CA PHE A 361 -12.50 18.80 2.48
C PHE A 361 -13.60 19.84 2.34
N VAL A 362 -13.91 20.21 1.10
CA VAL A 362 -15.08 21.03 0.76
C VAL A 362 -16.20 20.09 0.33
N CYS A 363 -17.32 20.11 1.04
CA CYS A 363 -18.53 19.35 0.71
C CYS A 363 -19.56 20.31 0.10
N LEU A 364 -19.78 20.23 -1.21
CA LEU A 364 -20.88 20.91 -1.90
C LEU A 364 -22.11 20.02 -1.82
N ASP A 365 -22.99 20.30 -0.87
CA ASP A 365 -24.17 19.48 -0.63
C ASP A 365 -25.25 19.75 -1.67
N GLU A 366 -25.79 18.66 -2.22
CA GLU A 366 -26.78 18.67 -3.30
C GLU A 366 -26.33 19.56 -4.46
N MET A 367 -25.11 19.30 -4.93
CA MET A 367 -24.41 20.11 -5.93
C MET A 367 -25.25 20.36 -7.18
N ASN A 368 -26.10 19.39 -7.55
CA ASN A 368 -26.96 19.45 -8.71
C ASN A 368 -28.33 20.14 -8.49
N LEU A 369 -28.54 20.84 -7.36
CA LEU A 369 -29.69 21.73 -7.18
C LEU A 369 -29.65 22.96 -8.09
N ALA A 370 -28.47 23.34 -8.57
CA ALA A 370 -28.27 24.42 -9.52
C ALA A 370 -27.42 23.95 -10.71
N PRO A 371 -27.43 24.66 -11.85
CA PRO A 371 -26.59 24.34 -13.00
C PRO A 371 -25.09 24.44 -12.66
N VAL A 372 -24.46 23.29 -12.41
CA VAL A 372 -23.10 23.23 -11.87
C VAL A 372 -22.07 23.89 -12.77
N GLU A 373 -22.20 23.75 -14.09
CA GLU A 373 -21.29 24.42 -15.04
C GLU A 373 -21.34 25.94 -15.02
N GLN A 374 -22.35 26.56 -14.38
CA GLN A 374 -22.47 28.01 -14.27
C GLN A 374 -21.77 28.54 -13.03
N TYR A 375 -22.20 28.12 -11.83
CA TYR A 375 -21.64 28.66 -10.59
C TYR A 375 -20.25 28.10 -10.24
N PHE A 376 -19.88 26.94 -10.82
CA PHE A 376 -18.61 26.27 -10.58
C PHE A 376 -17.61 26.44 -11.75
N ALA A 377 -17.93 27.30 -12.73
CA ALA A 377 -17.23 27.42 -14.00
C ALA A 377 -15.72 27.72 -13.84
N GLU A 378 -15.37 28.64 -12.97
CA GLU A 378 -14.00 29.10 -12.71
C GLU A 378 -13.18 28.00 -12.04
N ILE A 379 -13.76 27.26 -11.08
CA ILE A 379 -13.10 26.10 -10.46
C ILE A 379 -12.81 25.03 -11.52
N LEU A 380 -13.80 24.72 -12.36
CA LEU A 380 -13.62 23.77 -13.47
C LEU A 380 -12.50 24.20 -14.42
N SER A 381 -12.33 25.51 -14.65
CA SER A 381 -11.25 26.05 -15.47
C SER A 381 -9.89 25.90 -14.77
N ILE A 382 -9.80 26.28 -13.50
CA ILE A 382 -8.55 26.32 -12.74
C ILE A 382 -8.02 24.91 -12.46
N LEU A 383 -8.90 23.92 -12.30
CA LEU A 383 -8.50 22.51 -12.19
C LEU A 383 -7.68 22.00 -13.40
N GLU A 384 -7.80 22.64 -14.58
CA GLU A 384 -7.02 22.31 -15.79
C GLU A 384 -5.61 22.91 -15.79
N THR A 385 -5.36 23.90 -14.93
CA THR A 385 -4.10 24.64 -14.87
C THR A 385 -3.10 24.04 -13.88
N ARG A 386 -3.50 22.95 -13.21
CA ARG A 386 -2.69 22.24 -12.23
C ARG A 386 -1.38 21.78 -12.86
N LYS A 387 -0.27 22.08 -12.21
CA LYS A 387 1.06 21.58 -12.56
C LYS A 387 2.01 21.67 -11.37
N HIS A 388 3.03 20.83 -11.40
CA HIS A 388 4.21 21.04 -10.55
C HIS A 388 5.01 22.25 -11.06
N PRO A 389 5.38 23.20 -10.17
CA PRO A 389 6.12 24.37 -10.58
C PRO A 389 7.53 23.97 -11.02
N LYS A 390 7.97 24.57 -12.14
CA LYS A 390 9.29 24.35 -12.71
C LYS A 390 10.16 25.58 -12.46
N ASN A 391 11.39 25.37 -12.00
CA ASN A 391 12.36 26.44 -11.89
C ASN A 391 12.88 26.81 -13.29
N ASP A 392 12.55 28.01 -13.76
CA ASP A 392 12.92 28.46 -15.11
C ASP A 392 14.44 28.49 -15.36
N LYS A 393 15.27 28.59 -14.31
CA LYS A 393 16.73 28.66 -14.44
C LYS A 393 17.40 27.30 -14.45
N THR A 394 16.95 26.37 -13.60
CA THR A 394 17.56 25.03 -13.47
C THR A 394 16.84 23.98 -14.32
N GLY A 395 15.59 24.24 -14.70
CA GLY A 395 14.71 23.27 -15.33
C GLY A 395 14.17 22.20 -14.37
N GLU A 396 14.50 22.29 -13.08
CA GLU A 396 14.07 21.33 -12.05
C GLU A 396 12.58 21.53 -11.73
N VAL A 397 11.85 20.42 -11.59
CA VAL A 397 10.43 20.40 -11.26
C VAL A 397 10.27 20.11 -9.77
N ASP A 398 9.55 20.97 -9.06
CA ASP A 398 9.22 20.74 -7.65
C ASP A 398 8.01 19.80 -7.53
N MET A 399 8.29 18.52 -7.34
CA MET A 399 7.27 17.48 -7.14
C MET A 399 6.57 17.54 -5.78
N THR A 400 6.98 18.45 -4.88
CA THR A 400 6.40 18.53 -3.52
C THR A 400 5.18 19.44 -3.43
N THR A 401 4.94 20.27 -4.45
CA THR A 401 3.81 21.21 -4.46
C THR A 401 3.13 21.24 -5.83
N VAL A 402 1.80 21.34 -5.86
CA VAL A 402 1.04 21.64 -7.08
C VAL A 402 0.50 23.06 -7.03
N LYS A 403 0.72 23.82 -8.11
CA LYS A 403 0.16 25.17 -8.27
C LYS A 403 -0.92 25.19 -9.37
N THR A 404 -1.81 26.17 -9.27
CA THR A 404 -2.84 26.50 -10.26
C THR A 404 -2.79 27.99 -10.57
N GLU A 405 -3.50 28.43 -11.61
CA GLU A 405 -3.81 29.85 -11.78
C GLU A 405 -4.62 30.40 -10.59
N PRO A 406 -4.49 31.70 -10.25
CA PRO A 406 -5.21 32.29 -9.14
C PRO A 406 -6.73 32.30 -9.39
N ILE A 407 -7.48 31.79 -8.42
CA ILE A 407 -8.95 31.86 -8.40
C ILE A 407 -9.47 33.20 -7.88
N ILE A 408 -8.73 33.85 -6.98
CA ILE A 408 -9.04 35.20 -6.49
C ILE A 408 -7.80 36.06 -6.69
N ASP A 409 -7.98 37.19 -7.37
CA ASP A 409 -6.89 38.11 -7.71
C ASP A 409 -6.23 38.71 -6.46
N ALA A 410 -4.89 38.84 -6.53
CA ALA A 410 -4.06 39.44 -5.50
C ALA A 410 -4.52 40.85 -5.08
N GLN A 411 -5.12 41.62 -6.00
CA GLN A 411 -5.64 42.96 -5.72
C GLN A 411 -6.65 42.99 -4.57
N TYR A 412 -7.51 41.97 -4.46
CA TYR A 412 -8.54 41.96 -3.41
C TYR A 412 -7.95 41.72 -2.02
N PHE A 413 -6.84 40.98 -1.94
CA PHE A 413 -6.09 40.81 -0.70
C PHE A 413 -5.26 42.05 -0.36
N ARG A 414 -4.71 42.73 -1.37
CA ARG A 414 -4.02 44.03 -1.19
C ARG A 414 -4.98 45.12 -0.70
N GLU A 415 -6.19 45.22 -1.24
CA GLU A 415 -7.20 46.16 -0.73
C GLU A 415 -7.59 45.87 0.73
N LEU A 416 -7.63 44.58 1.10
CA LEU A 416 -7.84 44.17 2.49
C LEU A 416 -6.69 44.64 3.39
N SER A 417 -5.49 44.83 2.85
CA SER A 417 -4.31 45.36 3.56
C SER A 417 -4.34 46.88 3.77
N GLU A 418 -5.02 47.62 2.90
CA GLU A 418 -5.04 49.09 2.88
C GLU A 418 -6.13 49.71 3.79
N MET A 419 -6.86 48.90 4.55
CA MET A 419 -7.95 49.37 5.41
C MET A 419 -7.44 50.19 6.62
N PRO A 420 -7.91 51.45 6.84
CA PRO A 420 -7.31 52.42 7.78
C PRO A 420 -7.35 52.10 9.30
N HIS A 421 -7.82 50.92 9.71
CA HIS A 421 -7.94 50.54 11.13
C HIS A 421 -7.19 49.27 11.53
N THR A 422 -6.37 48.71 10.63
CA THR A 422 -5.50 47.59 10.98
C THR A 422 -4.22 48.12 11.62
N LYS A 423 -4.26 48.21 12.95
CA LYS A 423 -3.05 48.33 13.76
C LYS A 423 -2.69 46.96 14.29
N ASN A 424 -1.41 46.61 14.25
CA ASN A 424 -0.94 45.44 14.98
C ASN A 424 -1.29 45.62 16.47
N ALA A 425 -1.98 44.65 17.08
CA ALA A 425 -2.48 44.76 18.45
C ALA A 425 -1.36 44.87 19.50
N GLN A 426 -0.16 44.37 19.18
CA GLN A 426 1.02 44.39 20.04
C GLN A 426 1.87 45.65 19.83
N THR A 427 1.98 46.18 18.60
CA THR A 427 2.87 47.32 18.30
C THR A 427 2.17 48.65 18.06
N GLY A 428 0.86 48.63 17.75
CA GLY A 428 0.06 49.83 17.46
C GLY A 428 0.38 50.51 16.12
N GLU A 429 1.28 49.94 15.32
CA GLU A 429 1.68 50.47 14.02
C GLU A 429 0.64 50.17 12.94
N PRO A 430 0.42 51.07 11.97
CA PRO A 430 -0.38 50.76 10.78
C PRO A 430 0.21 49.54 10.08
N PHE A 431 -0.63 48.62 9.63
CA PHE A 431 -0.20 47.49 8.81
C PHE A 431 0.49 48.02 7.54
N SER A 432 1.83 48.02 7.57
CA SER A 432 2.66 48.48 6.47
C SER A 432 2.61 47.47 5.31
N SER A 433 3.00 47.94 4.12
CA SER A 433 2.75 47.42 2.77
C SER A 433 3.20 45.97 2.43
N ASN A 434 3.47 45.10 3.40
CA ASN A 434 3.92 43.72 3.19
C ASN A 434 3.18 42.76 4.16
N LEU A 435 1.86 42.62 4.02
CA LEU A 435 1.12 41.59 4.76
C LEU A 435 1.62 40.20 4.38
N THR A 436 1.88 39.38 5.39
CA THR A 436 2.05 37.94 5.20
C THR A 436 0.69 37.27 5.00
N ASP A 437 0.70 36.08 4.41
CA ASP A 437 -0.49 35.25 4.26
C ASP A 437 -1.09 34.90 5.62
N ARG A 438 -0.24 34.75 6.66
CA ARG A 438 -0.66 34.57 8.05
C ARG A 438 -1.46 35.77 8.55
N ASP A 439 -0.99 36.98 8.32
CA ASP A 439 -1.68 38.19 8.77
C ASP A 439 -3.08 38.31 8.14
N ILE A 440 -3.19 37.98 6.85
CA ILE A 440 -4.47 37.95 6.13
C ILE A 440 -5.40 36.89 6.72
N TYR A 441 -4.88 35.68 6.92
CA TYR A 441 -5.64 34.59 7.52
C TYR A 441 -6.15 34.97 8.93
N LEU A 442 -5.28 35.45 9.82
CA LEU A 442 -5.66 35.90 11.16
C LEU A 442 -6.78 36.95 11.10
N LYS A 443 -6.68 37.90 10.17
CA LYS A 443 -7.70 38.93 9.96
C LYS A 443 -9.02 38.38 9.40
N LEU A 444 -9.01 37.44 8.47
CA LEU A 444 -10.24 36.89 7.86
C LEU A 444 -11.09 36.07 8.84
N PHE A 445 -10.46 35.56 9.89
CA PHE A 445 -11.05 34.72 10.93
C PHE A 445 -11.13 35.40 12.30
N ASP A 446 -10.75 36.68 12.41
CA ASP A 446 -10.73 37.46 13.66
C ASP A 446 -9.92 36.78 14.79
N ILE A 447 -8.76 36.22 14.43
CA ILE A 447 -7.84 35.51 15.35
C ILE A 447 -6.71 36.46 15.78
N GLU A 448 -6.41 36.52 17.08
CA GLU A 448 -5.35 37.40 17.59
C GLU A 448 -3.94 36.85 17.34
N THR A 449 -3.71 35.56 17.63
CA THR A 449 -2.45 34.85 17.40
C THR A 449 -2.68 33.35 17.23
N GLU A 450 -1.94 32.70 16.33
CA GLU A 450 -2.01 31.24 16.15
C GLU A 450 -0.60 30.64 16.13
N SER A 451 -0.29 29.75 17.07
CA SER A 451 1.06 29.20 17.28
C SER A 451 1.42 28.02 16.37
N ASP A 452 0.41 27.35 15.82
CA ASP A 452 0.55 26.06 15.13
C ASP A 452 0.80 26.20 13.63
N ILE A 453 0.83 27.44 13.11
CA ILE A 453 1.22 27.73 11.72
C ILE A 453 2.74 27.65 11.64
N ASP A 454 3.24 26.81 10.73
CA ASP A 454 4.66 26.70 10.43
C ASP A 454 5.28 28.07 10.09
N GLU A 455 6.47 28.33 10.61
CA GLU A 455 7.09 29.66 10.51
C GLU A 455 7.37 30.07 9.05
N GLU A 456 7.75 29.11 8.20
CA GLU A 456 8.04 29.35 6.79
C GLU A 456 6.75 29.52 5.98
N VAL A 457 5.68 28.80 6.32
CA VAL A 457 4.34 29.05 5.77
C VAL A 457 3.84 30.44 6.16
N GLY A 458 4.03 30.82 7.43
CA GLY A 458 3.55 32.09 7.96
C GLY A 458 4.26 33.33 7.40
N LYS A 459 5.45 33.17 6.83
CA LYS A 459 6.21 34.25 6.16
C LYS A 459 5.83 34.45 4.68
N ARG A 460 5.04 33.55 4.09
CA ARG A 460 4.63 33.64 2.68
C ARG A 460 3.83 34.91 2.42
N THR A 461 3.86 35.38 1.18
CA THR A 461 3.15 36.59 0.74
C THR A 461 2.38 36.31 -0.57
N ASP A 462 2.06 35.05 -0.83
CA ASP A 462 1.48 34.60 -2.10
C ASP A 462 0.13 35.27 -2.35
N LEU A 463 -0.68 35.50 -1.30
CA LEU A 463 -2.01 36.08 -1.44
C LEU A 463 -1.97 37.52 -1.97
N THR A 464 -0.94 38.30 -1.61
CA THR A 464 -0.80 39.69 -2.05
C THR A 464 0.03 39.85 -3.33
N THR A 465 0.77 38.81 -3.72
CA THR A 465 1.68 38.83 -4.88
C THR A 465 1.12 38.05 -6.07
N GLU A 466 0.69 36.80 -5.86
CA GLU A 466 0.16 35.88 -6.88
C GLU A 466 -1.37 35.78 -6.84
N GLY A 467 -1.99 36.01 -5.67
CA GLY A 467 -3.41 35.80 -5.42
C GLY A 467 -3.68 34.45 -4.75
N LEU A 468 -4.95 34.09 -4.61
CA LEU A 468 -5.33 32.79 -4.05
C LEU A 468 -5.40 31.76 -5.17
N THR A 469 -4.50 30.79 -5.17
CA THR A 469 -4.59 29.58 -6.00
C THR A 469 -5.43 28.50 -5.29
N LEU A 470 -5.90 27.48 -6.01
CA LEU A 470 -6.47 26.29 -5.37
C LEU A 470 -5.36 25.54 -4.62
N PRO A 471 -5.44 25.38 -3.28
CA PRO A 471 -4.40 24.72 -2.51
C PRO A 471 -4.32 23.21 -2.82
N ASP A 472 -3.11 22.66 -2.88
CA ASP A 472 -2.87 21.25 -3.22
C ASP A 472 -3.29 20.26 -2.12
N ASN A 473 -3.71 20.74 -0.96
CA ASN A 473 -4.29 19.91 0.09
C ASN A 473 -5.82 19.96 0.11
N VAL A 474 -6.46 20.71 -0.79
CA VAL A 474 -7.93 20.82 -0.85
C VAL A 474 -8.53 19.78 -1.79
N VAL A 475 -9.55 19.07 -1.31
CA VAL A 475 -10.39 18.13 -2.06
C VAL A 475 -11.81 18.69 -2.08
N ILE A 476 -12.38 18.85 -3.28
CA ILE A 476 -13.77 19.29 -3.44
C ILE A 476 -14.63 18.06 -3.74
N ILE A 477 -15.69 17.87 -2.96
CA ILE A 477 -16.60 16.74 -3.08
C ILE A 477 -18.03 17.27 -3.24
N GLY A 478 -18.66 16.99 -4.37
CA GLY A 478 -20.06 17.29 -4.61
C GLY A 478 -20.93 16.09 -4.25
N THR A 479 -21.93 16.28 -3.38
CA THR A 479 -22.97 15.25 -3.19
C THR A 479 -24.07 15.47 -4.20
N VAL A 480 -24.55 14.38 -4.79
CA VAL A 480 -25.49 14.40 -5.90
C VAL A 480 -26.69 13.54 -5.54
N ASN A 481 -27.88 14.12 -5.63
CA ASN A 481 -29.11 13.34 -5.56
C ASN A 481 -29.53 12.94 -6.97
N MET A 482 -30.00 11.71 -7.12
CA MET A 482 -30.36 11.11 -8.40
C MET A 482 -31.86 11.21 -8.72
N ASP A 483 -32.60 12.07 -8.03
CA ASP A 483 -34.04 12.25 -8.20
C ASP A 483 -34.38 13.28 -9.28
N ASP A 484 -35.58 13.15 -9.87
CA ASP A 484 -36.06 13.94 -11.01
C ASP A 484 -36.15 15.46 -10.75
N THR A 485 -35.93 15.91 -9.52
CA THR A 485 -36.04 17.32 -9.11
C THR A 485 -34.73 18.11 -9.25
N THR A 486 -33.68 17.48 -9.77
CA THR A 486 -32.33 18.04 -9.86
C THR A 486 -31.85 18.24 -11.30
N HIS A 487 -30.83 19.08 -11.48
CA HIS A 487 -30.22 19.31 -12.78
C HIS A 487 -29.31 18.13 -13.18
N GLN A 488 -29.42 17.69 -14.44
CA GLN A 488 -28.44 16.77 -15.01
C GLN A 488 -27.08 17.46 -15.15
N PHE A 489 -25.99 16.72 -14.91
CA PHE A 489 -24.66 17.25 -15.12
C PHE A 489 -24.35 17.42 -16.60
N SER A 490 -23.78 18.57 -16.94
CA SER A 490 -23.11 18.71 -18.23
C SER A 490 -21.86 17.82 -18.30
N ARG A 491 -21.52 17.40 -19.51
CA ARG A 491 -20.29 16.65 -19.80
C ARG A 491 -19.03 17.37 -19.29
N LYS A 492 -19.05 18.71 -19.31
CA LYS A 492 -17.95 19.55 -18.81
C LYS A 492 -17.63 19.27 -17.34
N VAL A 493 -18.66 18.97 -16.53
CA VAL A 493 -18.52 18.65 -15.11
C VAL A 493 -18.02 17.21 -14.93
N ILE A 494 -18.66 16.24 -15.59
CA ILE A 494 -18.29 14.81 -15.48
C ILE A 494 -16.85 14.58 -15.97
N ASP A 495 -16.43 15.23 -17.06
CA ASP A 495 -15.06 15.16 -17.57
C ASP A 495 -14.01 15.72 -16.58
N ARG A 496 -14.44 16.55 -15.63
CA ARG A 496 -13.57 17.19 -14.63
C ARG A 496 -13.63 16.56 -13.24
N ALA A 497 -14.56 15.65 -13.00
CA ALA A 497 -14.68 14.94 -11.74
C ALA A 497 -14.26 13.46 -11.87
N MET A 498 -13.99 12.84 -10.73
CA MET A 498 -14.22 11.40 -10.55
C MET A 498 -15.60 11.21 -9.95
N THR A 499 -16.28 10.13 -10.30
CA THR A 499 -17.62 9.83 -9.80
C THR A 499 -17.64 8.52 -9.03
N ILE A 500 -18.28 8.51 -7.86
CA ILE A 500 -18.53 7.28 -7.10
C ILE A 500 -20.03 7.18 -6.86
N GLU A 501 -20.61 6.07 -7.32
CA GLU A 501 -22.00 5.72 -7.05
C GLU A 501 -22.10 5.08 -5.64
N MET A 502 -22.98 5.60 -4.81
CA MET A 502 -23.27 5.14 -3.46
C MET A 502 -24.60 4.39 -3.46
N ASN A 503 -24.52 3.08 -3.73
CA ASN A 503 -25.65 2.16 -3.82
C ASN A 503 -26.16 1.70 -2.45
N GLY A 504 -26.56 2.66 -1.59
CA GLY A 504 -27.37 2.46 -0.38
C GLY A 504 -27.16 1.15 0.40
N GLY A 505 -25.92 0.83 0.74
CA GLY A 505 -25.54 -0.42 1.39
C GLY A 505 -26.29 -0.72 2.70
N ASN A 506 -26.61 -2.00 2.88
CA ASN A 506 -27.15 -2.70 4.06
C ASN A 506 -27.82 -1.81 5.13
N LEU A 507 -29.16 -1.67 5.05
CA LEU A 507 -30.02 -0.97 6.04
C LEU A 507 -29.76 -1.41 7.49
N ARG A 508 -29.21 -2.61 7.71
CA ARG A 508 -28.79 -3.12 9.02
C ARG A 508 -27.70 -2.27 9.66
N ASN A 509 -26.80 -1.66 8.88
CA ASN A 509 -25.76 -0.76 9.39
C ASN A 509 -26.33 0.55 9.96
N MET A 510 -27.61 0.87 9.68
CA MET A 510 -28.31 2.00 10.31
C MET A 510 -28.64 1.73 11.79
N PHE A 511 -28.72 0.47 12.21
CA PHE A 511 -29.04 0.05 13.58
C PHE A 511 -27.88 -0.76 14.16
N GLY A 512 -26.90 -0.09 14.78
CA GLY A 512 -25.82 -0.74 15.54
C GLY A 512 -24.39 -0.35 15.15
N GLY A 513 -24.20 0.31 14.00
CA GLY A 513 -22.86 0.61 13.44
C GLY A 513 -22.46 2.09 13.42
N SER A 514 -23.28 3.02 13.92
CA SER A 514 -22.85 4.42 14.05
C SER A 514 -21.87 4.57 15.21
N LYS A 515 -20.60 4.18 15.00
CA LYS A 515 -19.52 4.85 15.72
C LYS A 515 -19.73 6.35 15.50
N ASN A 516 -19.77 7.13 16.58
CA ASN A 516 -19.86 8.58 16.46
C ASN A 516 -18.70 9.06 15.57
N LEU A 517 -18.90 10.15 14.84
CA LEU A 517 -17.80 10.79 14.14
C LEU A 517 -16.83 11.30 15.22
N GLU A 518 -15.71 10.60 15.36
CA GLU A 518 -14.74 10.81 16.42
C GLU A 518 -13.37 11.09 15.82
N TYR A 519 -12.62 11.98 16.47
CA TYR A 519 -11.24 12.22 16.14
C TYR A 519 -10.39 10.99 16.46
N LEU A 520 -9.55 10.59 15.52
CA LEU A 520 -8.61 9.47 15.73
C LEU A 520 -7.42 9.91 16.59
N SER A 521 -6.56 8.95 16.96
CA SER A 521 -5.27 9.25 17.59
C SER A 521 -4.33 10.01 16.63
N ASP A 522 -3.38 10.79 17.16
CA ASP A 522 -2.44 11.57 16.32
C ASP A 522 -1.68 10.69 15.31
N GLU A 523 -1.25 9.48 15.71
CA GLU A 523 -0.59 8.53 14.81
C GLU A 523 -1.50 8.05 13.66
N GLU A 524 -2.78 7.81 13.94
CA GLU A 524 -3.74 7.41 12.92
C GLU A 524 -4.11 8.57 12.01
N GLN A 525 -4.27 9.78 12.56
CA GLN A 525 -4.53 10.99 11.78
C GLN A 525 -3.44 11.24 10.76
N GLN A 526 -2.16 11.10 11.16
CA GLN A 526 -1.04 11.27 10.23
C GLN A 526 -1.10 10.27 9.07
N LYS A 527 -1.54 9.02 9.31
CA LYS A 527 -1.73 8.04 8.24
C LYS A 527 -2.81 8.48 7.26
N TRP A 528 -3.94 8.99 7.76
CA TRP A 528 -5.00 9.51 6.92
C TRP A 528 -4.56 10.77 6.14
N GLN A 529 -3.79 11.66 6.76
CA GLN A 529 -3.20 12.82 6.07
C GLN A 529 -2.30 12.38 4.91
N ASN A 530 -1.42 11.42 5.16
CA ASN A 530 -0.54 10.85 4.14
C ASN A 530 -1.34 10.12 3.04
N ALA A 531 -2.42 9.41 3.40
CA ALA A 531 -3.28 8.71 2.45
C ALA A 531 -3.96 9.65 1.44
N PHE A 532 -4.21 10.91 1.78
CA PHE A 532 -4.78 11.89 0.84
C PHE A 532 -3.74 12.73 0.11
N THR A 533 -2.44 12.48 0.33
CA THR A 533 -1.37 13.20 -0.35
C THR A 533 -1.32 12.80 -1.82
N ARG A 534 -1.27 13.82 -2.70
CA ARG A 534 -1.20 13.67 -4.15
C ARG A 534 0.24 13.80 -4.61
N ARG A 535 0.66 12.93 -5.51
CA ARG A 535 2.03 12.90 -6.06
C ARG A 535 2.10 13.28 -7.53
N TYR A 536 1.09 12.91 -8.31
CA TYR A 536 1.09 13.06 -9.76
C TYR A 536 -0.03 14.00 -10.21
N VAL A 537 0.25 14.78 -11.25
CA VAL A 537 -0.69 15.65 -11.96
C VAL A 537 -0.78 15.26 -13.44
N THR A 538 0.30 14.72 -14.01
CA THR A 538 0.38 14.31 -15.42
C THR A 538 0.80 12.84 -15.58
N ALA A 539 0.48 12.25 -16.73
CA ALA A 539 0.94 10.92 -17.11
C ALA A 539 2.47 10.85 -17.21
N ASP A 540 3.11 11.89 -17.76
CA ASP A 540 4.57 11.94 -17.93
C ASP A 540 5.29 11.80 -16.58
N GLU A 541 4.77 12.44 -15.52
CA GLU A 541 5.34 12.31 -14.17
C GLU A 541 5.26 10.88 -13.61
N VAL A 542 4.23 10.12 -14.00
CA VAL A 542 4.11 8.70 -13.62
C VAL A 542 5.14 7.86 -14.36
N LEU A 543 5.29 8.09 -15.67
CA LEU A 543 6.27 7.39 -16.51
C LEU A 543 7.70 7.65 -16.02
N ASP A 544 8.01 8.89 -15.64
CA ASP A 544 9.29 9.27 -15.05
C ASP A 544 9.51 8.57 -13.69
N ALA A 545 8.49 8.51 -12.83
CA ALA A 545 8.59 7.89 -11.50
C ALA A 545 8.67 6.35 -11.55
N HIS A 546 8.06 5.73 -12.55
CA HIS A 546 8.02 4.28 -12.76
C HIS A 546 8.73 3.90 -14.07
N SER A 547 9.96 4.41 -14.25
CA SER A 547 10.75 4.22 -15.48
C SER A 547 10.96 2.75 -15.89
N ASP A 548 10.98 1.82 -14.93
CA ASP A 548 11.09 0.37 -15.19
C ASP A 548 9.87 -0.19 -15.95
N PHE A 549 8.71 0.48 -15.89
CA PHE A 549 7.46 0.08 -16.54
C PHE A 549 7.01 1.05 -17.64
N ALA A 550 7.76 2.12 -17.92
CA ALA A 550 7.32 3.21 -18.79
C ALA A 550 6.95 2.73 -20.21
N GLU A 551 7.81 1.92 -20.85
CA GLU A 551 7.54 1.38 -22.20
C GLU A 551 6.25 0.54 -22.23
N GLU A 552 6.03 -0.26 -21.19
CA GLU A 552 4.87 -1.13 -21.08
C GLU A 552 3.58 -0.34 -20.83
N LEU A 553 3.63 0.72 -20.04
CA LEU A 553 2.51 1.64 -19.80
C LEU A 553 2.16 2.44 -21.07
N GLU A 554 3.16 2.94 -21.79
CA GLU A 554 3.00 3.66 -23.05
C GLU A 554 2.36 2.79 -24.15
N GLU A 555 2.59 1.47 -24.13
CA GLU A 555 1.94 0.54 -25.04
C GLU A 555 0.54 0.11 -24.56
N LYS A 556 0.44 -0.42 -23.33
CA LYS A 556 -0.77 -1.08 -22.84
C LYS A 556 -1.93 -0.11 -22.57
N LEU A 557 -1.67 1.05 -21.96
CA LEU A 557 -2.75 1.95 -21.53
C LEU A 557 -3.48 2.61 -22.71
N PRO A 558 -2.79 3.20 -23.71
CA PRO A 558 -3.45 3.71 -24.90
C PRO A 558 -4.20 2.63 -25.66
N ALA A 559 -3.61 1.43 -25.81
CA ALA A 559 -4.25 0.32 -26.51
C ALA A 559 -5.60 -0.06 -25.87
N LYS A 560 -5.66 -0.18 -24.53
CA LYS A 560 -6.92 -0.46 -23.81
C LYS A 560 -7.98 0.62 -24.01
N LEU A 561 -7.60 1.90 -23.94
CA LEU A 561 -8.56 2.98 -24.19
C LEU A 561 -8.99 3.07 -25.65
N GLU A 562 -8.13 2.73 -26.61
CA GLU A 562 -8.50 2.62 -28.01
C GLU A 562 -9.51 1.50 -28.25
N GLU A 563 -9.38 0.36 -27.57
CA GLU A 563 -10.38 -0.72 -27.62
C GLU A 563 -11.74 -0.27 -27.10
N ILE A 564 -11.76 0.42 -25.95
CA ILE A 564 -12.98 1.04 -25.41
C ILE A 564 -13.56 2.05 -26.41
N ASN A 565 -12.73 2.90 -27.02
CA ASN A 565 -13.19 3.87 -28.01
C ASN A 565 -13.78 3.21 -29.27
N LYS A 566 -13.30 2.04 -29.68
CA LYS A 566 -13.92 1.28 -30.77
C LYS A 566 -15.36 0.89 -30.43
N THR A 567 -15.67 0.57 -29.17
CA THR A 567 -17.05 0.25 -28.74
C THR A 567 -17.94 1.49 -28.74
N LEU A 568 -17.39 2.64 -28.35
CA LEU A 568 -18.12 3.91 -28.24
C LEU A 568 -18.13 4.73 -29.54
N LYS A 569 -17.47 4.26 -30.60
CA LYS A 569 -17.30 5.01 -31.85
C LYS A 569 -18.61 5.45 -32.50
N GLY A 570 -18.72 6.74 -32.81
CA GLY A 570 -19.93 7.32 -33.40
C GLY A 570 -21.06 7.56 -32.38
N THR A 571 -20.81 7.31 -31.10
CA THR A 571 -21.61 7.82 -30.00
C THR A 571 -20.94 9.07 -29.45
N PRO A 572 -21.65 9.92 -28.71
CA PRO A 572 -21.00 11.05 -28.06
C PRO A 572 -20.10 10.62 -26.88
N PHE A 573 -20.00 9.34 -26.52
CA PHE A 573 -19.30 8.86 -25.31
C PHE A 573 -17.81 8.55 -25.50
N GLU A 574 -17.26 8.77 -26.70
CA GLU A 574 -15.83 8.59 -26.97
C GLU A 574 -14.96 9.29 -25.93
N VAL A 575 -13.89 8.63 -25.53
CA VAL A 575 -12.94 9.07 -24.51
C VAL A 575 -11.78 9.83 -25.14
N SER A 576 -11.32 10.88 -24.47
CA SER A 576 -10.21 11.73 -24.91
C SER A 576 -8.92 11.40 -24.15
N TYR A 577 -7.80 12.02 -24.55
CA TYR A 577 -6.51 11.94 -23.86
C TYR A 577 -6.56 12.29 -22.36
N ARG A 578 -7.57 13.04 -21.92
CA ARG A 578 -7.78 13.32 -20.50
C ARG A 578 -8.03 12.05 -19.68
N VAL A 579 -8.81 11.13 -20.24
CA VAL A 579 -9.10 9.84 -19.58
C VAL A 579 -7.83 9.00 -19.51
N LEU A 580 -6.97 9.06 -20.54
CA LEU A 580 -5.66 8.41 -20.53
C LEU A 580 -4.75 8.99 -19.44
N ASN A 581 -4.70 10.31 -19.28
CA ASN A 581 -3.91 10.94 -18.22
C ASN A 581 -4.37 10.47 -16.84
N GLU A 582 -5.68 10.46 -16.59
CA GLU A 582 -6.26 10.01 -15.33
C GLU A 582 -6.04 8.50 -15.08
N LEU A 583 -6.19 7.67 -16.11
CA LEU A 583 -5.88 6.24 -16.04
C LEU A 583 -4.43 6.00 -15.65
N THR A 584 -3.49 6.70 -16.30
CA THR A 584 -2.06 6.56 -16.03
C THR A 584 -1.72 6.98 -14.60
N ILE A 585 -2.30 8.09 -14.13
CA ILE A 585 -2.14 8.52 -12.73
C ILE A 585 -2.69 7.48 -11.74
N MET A 586 -3.84 6.88 -12.01
CA MET A 586 -4.37 5.81 -11.15
C MET A 586 -3.45 4.60 -11.08
N VAL A 587 -2.87 4.19 -12.21
CA VAL A 587 -1.89 3.10 -12.23
C VAL A 587 -0.65 3.45 -11.41
N GLY A 588 -0.09 4.64 -11.60
CA GLY A 588 1.05 5.12 -10.80
C GLY A 588 0.77 5.13 -9.29
N VAL A 589 -0.43 5.57 -8.91
CA VAL A 589 -0.88 5.53 -7.51
C VAL A 589 -0.94 4.10 -6.96
N MET A 590 -1.45 3.13 -7.73
CA MET A 590 -1.54 1.73 -7.32
C MET A 590 -0.16 1.06 -7.25
N LEU A 591 0.75 1.38 -8.17
CA LEU A 591 2.13 0.93 -8.15
C LEU A 591 2.88 1.45 -6.91
N ASP A 592 2.70 2.72 -6.56
CA ASP A 592 3.25 3.32 -5.33
C ASP A 592 2.72 2.62 -4.05
N GLU A 593 1.53 2.03 -4.12
CA GLU A 593 0.92 1.25 -3.04
C GLU A 593 1.37 -0.22 -3.03
N GLY A 594 2.25 -0.61 -3.96
CA GLY A 594 2.86 -1.94 -4.03
C GLY A 594 2.04 -2.98 -4.79
N MET A 595 1.05 -2.57 -5.58
CA MET A 595 0.30 -3.47 -6.46
C MET A 595 1.16 -3.90 -7.65
N ASP A 596 1.01 -5.15 -8.09
CA ASP A 596 1.64 -5.64 -9.33
C ASP A 596 1.14 -4.84 -10.54
N LEU A 597 1.97 -4.72 -11.58
CA LEU A 597 1.64 -3.90 -12.76
C LEU A 597 0.36 -4.35 -13.46
N ASP A 598 0.17 -5.64 -13.71
CA ASP A 598 -1.00 -6.11 -14.46
C ASP A 598 -2.28 -5.93 -13.62
N ASP A 599 -2.20 -6.17 -12.31
CA ASP A 599 -3.31 -5.93 -11.36
C ASP A 599 -3.63 -4.43 -11.24
N ALA A 600 -2.61 -3.56 -11.18
CA ALA A 600 -2.77 -2.11 -11.14
C ALA A 600 -3.45 -1.58 -12.40
N ILE A 601 -3.06 -2.09 -13.57
CA ILE A 601 -3.71 -1.76 -14.84
C ILE A 601 -5.17 -2.26 -14.83
N ALA A 602 -5.43 -3.50 -14.45
CA ALA A 602 -6.77 -4.06 -14.41
C ALA A 602 -7.70 -3.27 -13.47
N GLN A 603 -7.28 -3.05 -12.23
CA GLN A 603 -8.07 -2.31 -11.25
C GLN A 603 -8.28 -0.84 -11.67
N SER A 604 -7.27 -0.19 -12.26
CA SER A 604 -7.40 1.19 -12.75
C SER A 604 -8.37 1.28 -13.93
N VAL A 605 -8.37 0.31 -14.84
CA VAL A 605 -9.33 0.26 -15.96
C VAL A 605 -10.76 0.04 -15.45
N ASN A 606 -10.96 -0.88 -14.49
CA ASN A 606 -12.24 -1.07 -13.83
C ASN A 606 -12.76 0.25 -13.23
N ASN A 607 -11.90 0.94 -12.48
CA ASN A 607 -12.26 2.18 -11.82
C ASN A 607 -12.52 3.31 -12.83
N ILE A 608 -11.75 3.44 -13.90
CA ILE A 608 -11.98 4.44 -14.95
C ILE A 608 -13.30 4.18 -15.69
N LEU A 609 -13.66 2.92 -15.93
CA LEU A 609 -14.97 2.56 -16.47
C LEU A 609 -16.08 3.08 -15.54
N LEU A 610 -16.06 2.70 -14.26
CA LEU A 610 -17.08 3.07 -13.27
C LEU A 610 -17.13 4.58 -12.96
N MET A 611 -15.98 5.21 -12.79
CA MET A 611 -15.89 6.57 -12.26
C MET A 611 -15.89 7.65 -13.34
N LYS A 612 -15.62 7.29 -14.60
CA LYS A 612 -15.41 8.26 -15.67
C LYS A 612 -16.17 7.97 -16.95
N ILE A 613 -16.23 6.71 -17.38
CA ILE A 613 -16.80 6.36 -18.69
C ILE A 613 -18.29 6.12 -18.59
N LEU A 614 -18.70 5.14 -17.79
CA LEU A 614 -20.09 4.74 -17.64
C LEU A 614 -20.99 5.90 -17.16
N PRO A 615 -20.58 6.82 -16.25
CA PRO A 615 -21.42 7.95 -15.83
C PRO A 615 -21.89 8.88 -16.96
N ARG A 616 -21.22 8.84 -18.11
CA ARG A 616 -21.59 9.60 -19.31
C ARG A 616 -22.56 8.86 -20.21
N ILE A 617 -22.75 7.55 -20.04
CA ILE A 617 -23.49 6.68 -20.95
C ILE A 617 -24.97 6.64 -20.57
N GLU A 618 -25.80 7.06 -21.52
CA GLU A 618 -27.26 6.96 -21.49
C GLU A 618 -27.80 6.89 -22.92
N GLY A 619 -28.91 6.21 -23.16
CA GLY A 619 -29.48 6.12 -24.51
C GLY A 619 -30.47 4.99 -24.68
N ASP A 620 -31.09 4.96 -25.86
CA ASP A 620 -32.00 3.91 -26.27
C ASP A 620 -31.28 2.75 -26.99
N ALA A 621 -32.02 1.70 -27.33
CA ALA A 621 -31.49 0.54 -28.04
C ALA A 621 -30.84 0.90 -29.39
N GLU A 622 -31.31 1.94 -30.08
CA GLU A 622 -30.75 2.39 -31.36
C GLU A 622 -29.34 2.97 -31.17
N MET A 623 -29.14 3.76 -30.11
CA MET A 623 -27.82 4.32 -29.78
C MET A 623 -26.76 3.24 -29.52
N PHE A 624 -27.15 2.13 -28.88
CA PHE A 624 -26.24 1.02 -28.58
C PHE A 624 -26.14 -0.02 -29.69
N ALA A 625 -26.97 0.04 -30.73
CA ALA A 625 -26.92 -0.89 -31.84
C ALA A 625 -25.63 -0.72 -32.66
N LEU A 626 -25.10 -1.85 -33.13
CA LEU A 626 -23.94 -1.91 -34.02
C LEU A 626 -24.38 -2.30 -35.43
N SER A 627 -24.02 -1.51 -36.44
CA SER A 627 -24.35 -1.83 -37.84
C SER A 627 -23.57 -3.06 -38.32
N ARG A 628 -24.17 -3.86 -39.20
CA ARG A 628 -23.52 -5.05 -39.79
C ARG A 628 -22.19 -4.70 -40.48
N GLU A 629 -22.15 -3.57 -41.18
CA GLU A 629 -20.94 -3.06 -41.82
C GLU A 629 -19.84 -2.77 -40.82
N TYR A 630 -20.18 -2.15 -39.68
CA TYR A 630 -19.21 -1.84 -38.65
C TYR A 630 -18.71 -3.11 -37.94
N LYS A 631 -19.61 -4.05 -37.60
CA LYS A 631 -19.25 -5.36 -37.03
C LYS A 631 -18.24 -6.10 -37.92
N ASN A 632 -18.52 -6.17 -39.23
CA ASN A 632 -17.62 -6.81 -40.20
C ASN A 632 -16.26 -6.10 -40.32
N LYS A 633 -16.25 -4.76 -40.21
CA LYS A 633 -15.03 -3.95 -40.31
C LYS A 633 -14.10 -4.16 -39.11
N VAL A 634 -14.63 -4.31 -37.91
CA VAL A 634 -13.84 -4.46 -36.68
C VAL A 634 -13.69 -5.91 -36.23
N GLY A 635 -14.40 -6.85 -36.86
CA GLY A 635 -14.23 -8.30 -36.64
C GLY A 635 -14.88 -8.82 -35.36
N ILE A 636 -16.02 -8.27 -34.95
CA ILE A 636 -16.72 -8.63 -33.70
C ILE A 636 -18.09 -9.27 -33.97
N SER A 637 -18.58 -10.05 -33.00
CA SER A 637 -19.89 -10.71 -33.04
C SER A 637 -20.93 -10.18 -32.05
N TYR A 638 -20.60 -9.16 -31.25
CA TYR A 638 -21.50 -8.62 -30.22
C TYR A 638 -22.75 -7.98 -30.81
N ASP A 639 -23.89 -8.09 -30.11
CA ASP A 639 -25.16 -7.59 -30.61
C ASP A 639 -25.29 -6.07 -30.43
N ASN A 640 -24.80 -5.55 -29.30
CA ASN A 640 -24.78 -4.13 -28.99
C ASN A 640 -23.42 -3.69 -28.39
N ARG A 641 -23.25 -2.37 -28.25
CA ARG A 641 -22.02 -1.73 -27.73
C ARG A 641 -21.74 -2.05 -26.27
N LEU A 642 -22.77 -2.22 -25.44
CA LEU A 642 -22.61 -2.50 -24.00
C LEU A 642 -22.09 -3.92 -23.77
N GLU A 643 -22.55 -4.90 -24.54
CA GLU A 643 -22.00 -6.26 -24.51
C GLU A 643 -20.52 -6.27 -24.87
N TRP A 644 -20.13 -5.52 -25.91
CA TRP A 644 -18.71 -5.40 -26.25
C TRP A 644 -17.93 -4.71 -25.13
N LEU A 645 -18.46 -3.64 -24.53
CA LEU A 645 -17.81 -2.95 -23.42
C LEU A 645 -17.67 -3.85 -22.18
N LYS A 646 -18.67 -4.71 -21.91
CA LYS A 646 -18.64 -5.69 -20.81
C LYS A 646 -17.46 -6.65 -20.96
N GLU A 647 -17.23 -7.17 -22.17
CA GLU A 647 -16.14 -8.11 -22.46
C GLU A 647 -14.75 -7.47 -22.38
N LEU A 648 -14.65 -6.14 -22.51
CA LEU A 648 -13.43 -5.39 -22.26
C LEU A 648 -13.23 -5.04 -20.78
N ALA A 649 -14.26 -5.18 -19.95
CA ALA A 649 -14.13 -4.95 -18.51
C ALA A 649 -13.21 -6.03 -17.91
N PRO A 650 -12.22 -5.64 -17.10
CA PRO A 650 -11.30 -6.61 -16.52
C PRO A 650 -12.01 -7.49 -15.47
N ASP A 651 -11.65 -8.77 -15.43
CA ASP A 651 -12.09 -9.71 -14.40
C ASP A 651 -11.39 -9.39 -13.08
N ILE A 652 -12.05 -8.58 -12.26
CA ILE A 652 -11.58 -8.24 -10.92
C ILE A 652 -12.04 -9.34 -9.97
N LYS A 653 -11.15 -10.29 -9.68
CA LYS A 653 -11.37 -11.25 -8.59
C LYS A 653 -11.41 -10.46 -7.29
N GLU A 654 -12.59 -10.35 -6.68
CA GLU A 654 -12.66 -9.87 -5.31
C GLU A 654 -11.73 -10.74 -4.45
N THR A 655 -10.82 -10.10 -3.71
CA THR A 655 -10.14 -10.77 -2.61
C THR A 655 -11.17 -11.12 -1.55
N ALA A 656 -11.86 -12.26 -1.73
CA ALA A 656 -12.55 -12.95 -0.68
C ALA A 656 -11.50 -13.26 0.39
N ILE A 657 -11.52 -12.50 1.49
CA ILE A 657 -10.80 -12.92 2.69
C ILE A 657 -11.57 -14.13 3.19
N ASP A 658 -10.97 -15.30 2.99
CA ASP A 658 -11.50 -16.61 3.33
C ASP A 658 -11.96 -16.65 4.80
N PRO A 659 -13.25 -16.90 5.10
CA PRO A 659 -13.73 -17.01 6.46
C PRO A 659 -13.49 -18.45 6.95
N THR A 660 -12.23 -18.84 7.15
CA THR A 660 -11.93 -20.11 7.85
C THR A 660 -10.73 -19.99 8.78
N SER A 661 -11.01 -19.77 10.05
CA SER A 661 -10.40 -20.57 11.11
C SER A 661 -11.33 -20.60 12.31
N ASP A 662 -12.00 -21.74 12.42
CA ASP A 662 -12.80 -22.24 13.53
C ASP A 662 -12.08 -22.02 14.89
N ASN A 663 -12.74 -21.32 15.80
CA ASN A 663 -12.57 -21.46 17.24
C ASN A 663 -13.96 -21.24 17.83
N GLY A 664 -14.57 -22.34 18.26
CA GLY A 664 -15.86 -22.34 18.91
C GLY A 664 -15.81 -21.52 20.20
N ASP A 665 -16.65 -20.49 20.24
CA ASP A 665 -17.41 -20.07 21.40
C ASP A 665 -18.66 -19.36 20.86
N VAL A 666 -19.84 -19.81 21.32
CA VAL A 666 -21.13 -19.28 20.93
C VAL A 666 -21.35 -17.97 21.70
N GLU A 667 -20.92 -16.86 21.12
CA GLU A 667 -21.45 -15.52 21.41
C GLU A 667 -21.79 -14.84 20.08
N GLU A 668 -22.91 -14.12 20.07
CA GLU A 668 -23.68 -13.65 18.92
C GLU A 668 -22.82 -13.05 17.78
N THR A 669 -22.78 -13.76 16.65
CA THR A 669 -22.16 -13.30 15.40
C THR A 669 -22.98 -12.17 14.78
N ALA A 670 -22.55 -10.94 14.96
CA ALA A 670 -22.97 -9.78 14.19
C ALA A 670 -21.75 -8.88 13.92
N ASP A 671 -20.91 -9.26 12.95
CA ASP A 671 -20.10 -8.33 12.15
C ASP A 671 -19.14 -9.12 11.25
N LYS A 672 -19.39 -9.09 9.93
CA LYS A 672 -18.41 -9.22 8.82
C LYS A 672 -19.14 -9.32 7.47
N ASP A 673 -20.01 -8.36 7.17
CA ASP A 673 -20.44 -8.13 5.78
C ASP A 673 -19.58 -6.97 5.24
N LYS A 674 -18.55 -7.31 4.45
CA LYS A 674 -17.78 -6.30 3.70
C LYS A 674 -18.71 -5.63 2.68
N GLU A 675 -18.56 -4.32 2.48
CA GLU A 675 -19.24 -3.62 1.37
C GLU A 675 -18.77 -4.22 0.04
N HIS A 676 -19.64 -4.97 -0.63
CA HIS A 676 -19.44 -5.41 -2.02
C HIS A 676 -19.34 -4.19 -2.91
N HIS A 677 -18.17 -3.94 -3.52
CA HIS A 677 -17.99 -2.84 -4.46
C HIS A 677 -18.30 -3.34 -5.87
N GLN A 678 -19.40 -2.88 -6.45
CA GLN A 678 -19.85 -3.28 -7.78
C GLN A 678 -18.74 -3.09 -8.82
N THR A 679 -18.43 -4.12 -9.60
CA THR A 679 -17.43 -4.05 -10.68
C THR A 679 -18.00 -3.36 -11.93
N ALA A 680 -17.12 -2.91 -12.82
CA ALA A 680 -17.54 -2.35 -14.11
C ALA A 680 -18.35 -3.36 -14.92
N GLU A 681 -17.96 -4.63 -14.89
CA GLU A 681 -18.67 -5.71 -15.57
C GLU A 681 -20.10 -5.88 -15.03
N GLU A 682 -20.25 -5.94 -13.70
CA GLU A 682 -21.56 -6.04 -13.04
C GLU A 682 -22.45 -4.82 -13.36
N LYS A 683 -21.88 -3.62 -13.35
CA LYS A 683 -22.63 -2.39 -13.68
C LYS A 683 -23.07 -2.36 -15.13
N ILE A 684 -22.21 -2.77 -16.06
CA ILE A 684 -22.56 -2.85 -17.48
C ILE A 684 -23.66 -3.90 -17.69
N GLN A 685 -23.61 -5.03 -16.99
CA GLN A 685 -24.67 -6.03 -17.05
C GLN A 685 -26.01 -5.45 -16.58
N GLU A 686 -26.03 -4.70 -15.46
CA GLU A 686 -27.24 -4.01 -14.99
C GLU A 686 -27.78 -3.04 -16.05
N MET A 687 -26.91 -2.30 -16.74
CA MET A 687 -27.29 -1.41 -17.82
C MET A 687 -27.87 -2.16 -19.03
N ILE A 688 -27.30 -3.32 -19.39
CA ILE A 688 -27.82 -4.20 -20.46
C ILE A 688 -29.21 -4.71 -20.09
N ASP A 689 -29.41 -5.17 -18.86
CA ASP A 689 -30.70 -5.69 -18.40
C ASP A 689 -31.78 -4.60 -18.43
N ARG A 690 -31.45 -3.37 -18.04
CA ARG A 690 -32.35 -2.22 -18.16
C ARG A 690 -32.67 -1.91 -19.62
N LEU A 691 -31.68 -1.90 -20.50
CA LEU A 691 -31.86 -1.66 -21.94
C LEU A 691 -32.83 -2.68 -22.56
N ASN A 692 -32.65 -3.96 -22.22
CA ASN A 692 -33.49 -5.05 -22.72
C ASN A 692 -34.93 -4.97 -22.20
N ASN A 693 -35.12 -4.47 -20.97
CA ASN A 693 -36.44 -4.40 -20.33
C ASN A 693 -37.21 -3.11 -20.66
N GLN A 694 -36.50 -1.99 -20.89
CA GLN A 694 -37.09 -0.65 -21.00
C GLN A 694 -36.81 0.05 -22.33
N GLU A 695 -36.06 -0.57 -23.24
CA GLU A 695 -35.52 0.03 -24.48
C GLU A 695 -34.64 1.28 -24.27
N PHE A 696 -34.33 1.61 -23.02
CA PHE A 696 -33.49 2.72 -22.60
C PHE A 696 -32.63 2.31 -21.41
N THR A 697 -31.41 2.82 -21.35
CA THR A 697 -30.52 2.62 -20.21
C THR A 697 -29.71 3.88 -19.93
N ARG A 698 -29.28 4.01 -18.68
CA ARG A 698 -28.35 5.02 -18.19
C ARG A 698 -27.59 4.44 -17.02
N PHE A 699 -26.36 4.92 -16.79
CA PHE A 699 -25.56 4.50 -15.65
C PHE A 699 -26.25 4.79 -14.32
N TRP A 700 -26.87 5.96 -14.26
CA TRP A 700 -27.63 6.45 -13.13
C TRP A 700 -28.93 5.66 -12.93
N PRO A 701 -29.33 5.28 -11.71
CA PRO A 701 -30.59 4.58 -11.42
C PRO A 701 -31.82 5.25 -12.00
#